data_AF-A0AAV6L0K4-F1
#
_entry.id   AF-A0AAV6L0K4-F1
#
_cell.length_a   1.000
_cell.length_b   1.000
_cell.length_c   1.000
_cell.angle_alpha   90.00
_cell.angle_beta   90.00
_cell.angle_gamma   90.00
#
_symmetry.space_group_name_H-M   'P 1'
#
loop_
_entity.id
_entity.type
_entity.pdbx_description
1 polymer ?
#
loop_
_entity_poly.entity_id
_entity_poly.type
_entity_poly.pdbx_seq_one_letter_code
_entity_poly.pdbx_strand_id
1 'polypeptide(L)'
;MVGRFLGDGTPCEIRGFGNIKIKMFDGAVRTLGGVAYVPKLRRNPISLSRMDSIGCKYFVGGGAMKITRGGKVLMKGEKCKGLYRLIGKTVYSTKEEDLKSFRQWGSKTPGHPENFETPGVEVTTGPLGQGIANAVGLAMAEKHLAARFNKPDNEIVDHYTYAILGDGCQMEGIANEACSLAGHWGLGKLIAFYDDNHISIDGNTEIAFTETVEMRFKGLGWHVIWVKNGNTGYNDIRAAIKEAKAVKDKPTLIKLTTTIGYGSPNKANSHSAHGSALGAKEVDATRKNLGWPYEPFHVPEDVKKHWSCHVPDGAALEAEWNAKFAEYEKKYKQEAAELKSLINGEFPVGWEKALPTYTPESPADATRNLSQQCLNALAKVLPGLLGGSADLASSNMTLLKMFGNFQKETPEERNVRFGVREHGMGAICNGIALHSPGLIPYCATFFVFTDYMRGAMRLSALSEARVIYVMTHDSIGLGEDGPTHQPIEHLSSFRAMPNILMLRPADGNETAGAYKVAVMNRKRPSVLALSRQKLPNLPGTSIAGVEKGGYVISDNSVGNKPDVILIGTGSELEIAAKAGDELRKGGKTVRVVSLVSWELFDEQSDEYKDSVLPASVSARVSIEAGSTFGWEKMVGSKGRAIGIDHFGASAPADKIYKEFGLTVEAVVEAAKALC
;
A
#
# COMPACT_ATOMS: atom_id res chain seq x y z
N MET A 1 39.93 15.90 19.50
CA MET A 1 38.94 15.92 18.41
C MET A 1 37.57 16.00 19.03
N VAL A 2 36.88 17.14 18.90
CA VAL A 2 35.54 17.32 19.45
C VAL A 2 34.56 16.49 18.61
N GLY A 3 33.84 15.55 19.23
CA GLY A 3 32.80 14.78 18.55
C GLY A 3 31.75 15.74 17.96
N ARG A 4 31.30 15.47 16.73
CA ARG A 4 30.19 16.23 16.13
C ARG A 4 28.90 15.57 16.57
N PHE A 5 28.01 16.35 17.17
CA PHE A 5 26.72 15.88 17.65
C PHE A 5 25.58 16.61 16.93
N LEU A 6 24.44 15.95 16.81
CA LEU A 6 23.17 16.55 16.37
C LEU A 6 22.62 17.51 17.45
N GLY A 7 21.64 18.33 17.08
CA GLY A 7 20.99 19.26 18.01
C GLY A 7 20.21 18.61 19.16
N ASP A 8 20.04 17.29 19.11
CA ASP A 8 19.47 16.44 20.17
C ASP A 8 20.55 15.70 20.99
N GLY A 9 21.84 15.97 20.74
CA GLY A 9 22.97 15.36 21.45
C GLY A 9 23.45 14.03 20.88
N THR A 10 22.85 13.50 19.81
CA THR A 10 23.25 12.22 19.20
C THR A 10 24.56 12.36 18.42
N PRO A 11 25.51 11.39 18.48
CA PRO A 11 26.71 11.42 17.64
C PRO A 11 26.38 11.45 16.14
N CYS A 12 27.02 12.35 15.40
CA CYS A 12 26.76 12.62 13.99
C CYS A 12 27.86 11.99 13.10
N GLU A 13 27.51 10.93 12.37
CA GLU A 13 28.37 10.30 11.35
C GLU A 13 28.19 11.00 10.00
N ILE A 14 29.24 11.65 9.50
CA ILE A 14 29.25 12.31 8.18
C ILE A 14 29.94 11.39 7.19
N ARG A 15 29.22 10.92 6.18
CA ARG A 15 29.74 10.00 5.14
C ARG A 15 30.23 10.69 3.87
N GLY A 16 29.95 11.98 3.71
CA GLY A 16 30.39 12.75 2.54
C GLY A 16 29.86 14.16 2.55
N PHE A 17 30.23 14.94 1.53
CA PHE A 17 29.72 16.29 1.31
C PHE A 17 29.21 16.42 -0.13
N GLY A 18 28.16 17.21 -0.34
CA GLY A 18 27.60 17.45 -1.67
C GLY A 18 26.94 18.81 -1.80
N ASN A 19 26.35 19.04 -2.98
CA ASN A 19 25.60 20.25 -3.29
C ASN A 19 24.09 19.95 -3.28
N ILE A 20 23.28 20.85 -2.72
CA ILE A 20 21.81 20.76 -2.76
C ILE A 20 21.26 22.02 -3.43
N LYS A 21 20.40 21.84 -4.43
CA LYS A 21 19.61 22.95 -5.01
C LYS A 21 18.31 23.07 -4.25
N ILE A 22 18.01 24.27 -3.75
CA ILE A 22 16.78 24.57 -3.01
C ILE A 22 16.06 25.69 -3.76
N LYS A 23 14.78 25.46 -4.10
CA LYS A 23 13.91 26.52 -4.57
C LYS A 23 13.32 27.25 -3.36
N MET A 24 13.65 28.52 -3.23
CA MET A 24 13.28 29.37 -2.11
C MET A 24 11.85 29.93 -2.29
N PHE A 25 11.26 30.46 -1.22
CA PHE A 25 9.93 31.09 -1.23
C PHE A 25 9.83 32.33 -2.14
N ASP A 26 10.97 32.96 -2.48
CA ASP A 26 11.07 34.06 -3.43
C ASP A 26 11.17 33.58 -4.89
N GLY A 27 10.99 32.27 -5.13
CA GLY A 27 11.08 31.63 -6.44
C GLY A 27 12.50 31.32 -6.89
N ALA A 28 13.53 31.82 -6.20
CA ALA A 28 14.89 31.69 -6.66
C ALA A 28 15.49 30.32 -6.29
N VAL A 29 16.23 29.72 -7.21
CA VAL A 29 17.00 28.49 -6.94
C VAL A 29 18.36 28.87 -6.37
N ARG A 30 18.71 28.28 -5.23
CA ARG A 30 20.01 28.46 -4.56
C ARG A 30 20.70 27.12 -4.46
N THR A 31 21.96 27.07 -4.89
CA THR A 31 22.82 25.90 -4.70
C THR A 31 23.60 26.08 -3.40
N LEU A 32 23.38 25.18 -2.46
CA LEU A 32 24.13 25.09 -1.21
C LEU A 32 25.22 24.04 -1.38
N GLY A 33 26.48 24.45 -1.32
CA GLY A 33 27.63 23.55 -1.36
C GLY A 33 28.14 23.16 0.01
N GLY A 34 28.82 22.02 0.10
CA GLY A 34 29.40 21.52 1.34
C GLY A 34 28.37 21.00 2.35
N VAL A 35 27.25 20.48 1.85
CA VAL A 35 26.19 19.89 2.67
C VAL A 35 26.60 18.48 3.07
N ALA A 36 26.65 18.19 4.37
CA ALA A 36 27.12 16.91 4.91
C ALA A 36 26.05 15.83 4.72
N TYR A 37 26.41 14.68 4.16
CA TYR A 37 25.55 13.51 4.11
C TYR A 37 25.63 12.76 5.44
N VAL A 38 24.49 12.67 6.14
CA VAL A 38 24.37 11.99 7.43
C VAL A 38 23.28 10.92 7.29
N PRO A 39 23.66 9.63 7.15
CA PRO A 39 22.74 8.55 6.78
C PRO A 39 21.56 8.38 7.73
N LYS A 40 21.76 8.68 9.02
CA LYS A 40 20.72 8.57 10.06
C LYS A 40 19.70 9.72 10.02
N LEU A 41 19.90 10.73 9.19
CA LEU A 41 18.96 11.83 9.01
C LEU A 41 18.21 11.69 7.69
N ARG A 42 16.89 11.90 7.74
CA ARG A 42 16.04 12.01 6.53
C ARG A 42 16.44 13.21 5.64
N ARG A 43 17.27 14.13 6.15
CA ARG A 43 17.70 15.37 5.47
C ARG A 43 19.13 15.72 5.89
N ASN A 44 19.93 16.16 4.94
CA ASN A 44 21.34 16.49 5.18
C ASN A 44 21.50 17.78 6.01
N PRO A 45 22.44 17.83 6.98
CA PRO A 45 22.73 19.03 7.75
C PRO A 45 23.58 20.06 7.00
N ILE A 46 23.28 21.33 7.26
CA ILE A 46 24.01 22.49 6.74
C ILE A 46 24.86 23.08 7.85
N SER A 47 26.15 23.31 7.56
CA SER A 47 27.08 23.94 8.50
C SER A 47 26.91 25.46 8.51
N LEU A 48 26.41 26.02 9.61
CA LEU A 48 26.30 27.48 9.78
C LEU A 48 27.68 28.16 9.82
N SER A 49 28.70 27.51 10.39
CA SER A 49 30.07 28.03 10.40
C SER A 49 30.67 28.16 9.01
N ARG A 50 30.32 27.25 8.08
CA ARG A 50 30.73 27.38 6.68
C ARG A 50 30.03 28.56 6.00
N MET A 51 28.76 28.81 6.33
CA MET A 51 28.01 29.95 5.78
C MET A 51 28.58 31.28 6.29
N ASP A 52 28.97 31.33 7.56
CA ASP A 52 29.67 32.48 8.13
C ASP A 52 31.00 32.74 7.42
N SER A 53 31.79 31.69 7.14
CA SER A 53 33.08 31.82 6.44
C SER A 53 32.99 32.39 5.01
N ILE A 54 31.80 32.39 4.39
CA ILE A 54 31.56 32.98 3.06
C ILE A 54 30.80 34.32 3.14
N GLY A 55 30.72 34.93 4.33
CA GLY A 55 30.15 36.25 4.57
C GLY A 55 28.64 36.27 4.77
N CYS A 56 28.00 35.14 5.09
CA CYS A 56 26.58 35.09 5.43
C CYS A 56 26.38 35.29 6.93
N LYS A 57 25.46 36.17 7.33
CA LYS A 57 25.00 36.31 8.71
C LYS A 57 23.75 35.48 8.92
N TYR A 58 23.59 34.89 10.10
CA TYR A 58 22.37 34.18 10.46
C TYR A 58 21.76 34.80 11.72
N PHE A 59 20.44 34.97 11.71
CA PHE A 59 19.65 35.39 12.86
C PHE A 59 18.75 34.24 13.27
N VAL A 60 18.69 34.00 14.58
CA VAL A 60 17.93 32.92 15.20
C VAL A 60 17.10 33.51 16.33
N GLY A 61 15.77 33.41 16.25
CA GLY A 61 14.87 33.98 17.25
C GLY A 61 13.41 33.60 17.00
N GLY A 62 12.62 33.44 18.07
CA GLY A 62 11.16 33.19 17.98
C GLY A 62 10.77 31.92 17.21
N GLY A 63 11.61 30.88 17.22
CA GLY A 63 11.37 29.66 16.43
C GLY A 63 11.69 29.79 14.94
N ALA A 64 12.20 30.93 14.47
CA ALA A 64 12.61 31.14 13.09
C ALA A 64 14.13 31.31 12.97
N MET A 65 14.65 30.97 11.79
CA MET A 65 16.02 31.25 11.36
C MET A 65 15.97 32.01 10.05
N LYS A 66 16.84 33.03 9.93
CA LYS A 66 17.01 33.81 8.71
C LYS A 66 18.49 33.93 8.41
N ILE A 67 18.90 33.63 7.18
CA ILE A 67 20.28 33.75 6.73
C ILE A 67 20.34 34.87 5.69
N THR A 68 21.25 35.81 5.85
CA THR A 68 21.43 36.99 5.00
C THR A 68 22.87 37.12 4.53
N ARG A 69 23.10 37.82 3.42
CA ARG A 69 24.42 38.30 2.99
C ARG A 69 24.27 39.74 2.53
N GLY A 70 24.92 40.66 3.22
CA GLY A 70 24.58 42.08 3.12
C GLY A 70 23.12 42.34 3.49
N GLY A 71 22.42 43.17 2.69
CA GLY A 71 20.99 43.46 2.87
C GLY A 71 20.01 42.40 2.35
N LYS A 72 20.49 41.32 1.70
CA LYS A 72 19.62 40.32 1.06
C LYS A 72 19.39 39.11 1.95
N VAL A 73 18.16 38.61 1.94
CA VAL A 73 17.77 37.34 2.59
C VAL A 73 18.06 36.19 1.64
N LEU A 74 18.86 35.22 2.10
CA LEU A 74 19.25 34.06 1.32
C LEU A 74 18.41 32.82 1.66
N MET A 75 18.12 32.61 2.95
CA MET A 75 17.37 31.46 3.45
C MET A 75 16.48 31.82 4.64
N LYS A 76 15.37 31.10 4.78
CA LYS A 76 14.52 31.08 5.98
C LYS A 76 14.35 29.64 6.46
N GLY A 77 14.22 29.45 7.76
CA GLY A 77 13.91 28.16 8.36
C GLY A 77 13.08 28.28 9.62
N GLU A 78 12.47 27.18 10.03
CA GLU A 78 11.60 27.08 11.21
C GLU A 78 12.10 25.97 12.13
N LYS A 79 12.05 26.21 13.44
CA LYS A 79 12.49 25.24 14.43
C LYS A 79 11.46 24.14 14.58
N CYS A 80 11.87 22.90 14.37
CA CYS A 80 11.07 21.70 14.57
C CYS A 80 11.94 20.67 15.29
N LYS A 81 11.49 20.20 16.46
CA LYS A 81 12.19 19.16 17.26
C LYS A 81 13.69 19.45 17.46
N GLY A 82 14.02 20.69 17.83
CA GLY A 82 15.41 21.10 18.11
C GLY A 82 16.25 21.52 16.89
N LEU A 83 15.78 21.26 15.66
CA LEU A 83 16.50 21.58 14.42
C LEU A 83 15.75 22.66 13.60
N TYR A 84 16.49 23.49 12.86
CA TYR A 84 15.86 24.44 11.92
C TYR A 84 15.68 23.78 10.54
N ARG A 85 14.42 23.66 10.10
CA ARG A 85 14.03 23.16 8.78
C ARG A 85 13.97 24.34 7.80
N LEU A 86 14.73 24.30 6.71
CA LEU A 86 14.63 25.30 5.66
C LEU A 86 13.25 25.28 4.97
N ILE A 87 12.76 26.47 4.63
CA ILE A 87 11.52 26.66 3.87
C ILE A 87 11.86 26.70 2.37
N GLY A 88 11.50 25.65 1.64
CA GLY A 88 11.70 25.50 0.19
C GLY A 88 11.14 24.17 -0.33
N LYS A 89 11.11 24.01 -1.66
CA LYS A 89 10.66 22.77 -2.33
C LYS A 89 11.85 21.99 -2.90
N THR A 90 11.85 20.68 -2.71
CA THR A 90 12.90 19.79 -3.22
C THR A 90 12.57 19.40 -4.65
N VAL A 91 13.42 19.77 -5.61
CA VAL A 91 13.38 19.24 -6.98
C VAL A 91 14.31 18.03 -6.99
N TYR A 92 13.76 16.84 -7.14
CA TYR A 92 14.56 15.63 -7.35
C TYR A 92 14.86 15.48 -8.83
N SER A 93 16.11 15.18 -9.15
CA SER A 93 16.52 14.73 -10.47
C SER A 93 17.34 13.46 -10.27
N THR A 94 17.03 12.40 -10.99
CA THR A 94 17.94 11.27 -11.17
C THR A 94 19.24 11.82 -11.74
N LYS A 95 20.34 11.63 -11.02
CA LYS A 95 21.64 12.13 -11.47
C LYS A 95 22.24 11.18 -12.49
N GLU A 96 23.22 11.66 -13.25
CA GLU A 96 23.98 10.82 -14.17
C GLU A 96 24.61 9.62 -13.46
N GLU A 97 25.08 9.80 -12.22
CA GLU A 97 25.64 8.70 -11.42
C GLU A 97 24.59 7.64 -11.07
N ASP A 98 23.35 8.06 -10.78
CA ASP A 98 22.25 7.12 -10.52
C ASP A 98 21.97 6.29 -11.78
N LEU A 99 21.98 6.91 -12.97
CA LEU A 99 21.81 6.20 -14.25
C LEU A 99 22.94 5.20 -14.53
N LYS A 100 24.19 5.56 -14.23
CA LYS A 100 25.35 4.67 -14.34
C LYS A 100 25.31 3.49 -13.36
N SER A 101 24.48 3.59 -12.32
CA SER A 101 24.28 2.55 -11.31
C SER A 101 23.00 1.72 -11.51
N PHE A 102 22.40 1.76 -12.71
CA PHE A 102 21.20 0.96 -13.02
C PHE A 102 21.39 -0.53 -12.66
N ARG A 103 20.41 -1.09 -11.94
CA ARG A 103 20.41 -2.47 -11.43
C ARG A 103 21.56 -2.82 -10.48
N GLN A 104 22.26 -1.82 -9.92
CA GLN A 104 23.29 -2.05 -8.91
C GLN A 104 22.71 -1.97 -7.49
N TRP A 105 23.37 -2.65 -6.55
CA TRP A 105 22.98 -2.70 -5.15
C TRP A 105 22.86 -1.31 -4.52
N GLY A 106 21.71 -1.01 -3.91
CA GLY A 106 21.44 0.27 -3.24
C GLY A 106 21.31 1.48 -4.17
N SER A 107 21.14 1.26 -5.48
CA SER A 107 20.90 2.33 -6.44
C SER A 107 19.47 2.86 -6.36
N LYS A 108 19.25 4.09 -6.86
CA LYS A 108 17.92 4.68 -7.08
C LYS A 108 17.35 4.37 -8.46
N THR A 109 17.91 3.38 -9.13
CA THR A 109 17.56 2.96 -10.49
C THR A 109 17.45 1.44 -10.52
N PRO A 110 16.50 0.86 -9.74
CA PRO A 110 16.26 -0.57 -9.71
C PRO A 110 15.84 -1.11 -11.09
N GLY A 111 15.85 -2.43 -11.24
CA GLY A 111 15.54 -3.09 -12.51
C GLY A 111 14.09 -2.93 -12.99
N HIS A 112 13.18 -2.62 -12.06
CA HIS A 112 11.79 -2.22 -12.29
C HIS A 112 11.49 -0.98 -11.42
N PRO A 113 10.54 -0.12 -11.80
CA PRO A 113 10.21 1.07 -11.01
C PRO A 113 9.69 0.72 -9.61
N GLU A 114 10.26 1.34 -8.58
CA GLU A 114 9.91 1.13 -7.18
C GLU A 114 9.67 2.48 -6.49
N ASN A 115 8.43 2.73 -6.05
CA ASN A 115 8.05 4.01 -5.46
C ASN A 115 8.76 4.31 -4.12
N PHE A 116 9.07 3.25 -3.37
CA PHE A 116 9.73 3.35 -2.06
C PHE A 116 11.23 3.67 -2.17
N GLU A 117 11.86 3.44 -3.34
CA GLU A 117 13.26 3.78 -3.60
C GLU A 117 13.44 5.12 -4.34
N THR A 118 12.54 5.43 -5.28
CA THR A 118 12.77 6.48 -6.29
C THR A 118 11.68 7.56 -6.26
N PRO A 119 11.92 8.74 -5.65
CA PRO A 119 10.98 9.85 -5.69
C PRO A 119 10.63 10.25 -7.13
N GLY A 120 9.33 10.35 -7.43
CA GLY A 120 8.80 10.58 -8.79
C GLY A 120 8.36 9.30 -9.51
N VAL A 121 8.63 8.13 -8.94
CA VAL A 121 7.93 6.88 -9.28
C VAL A 121 6.72 6.77 -8.36
N GLU A 122 5.51 6.82 -8.93
CA GLU A 122 4.28 6.86 -8.14
C GLU A 122 3.90 5.50 -7.55
N VAL A 123 4.11 4.42 -8.31
CA VAL A 123 3.72 3.06 -7.93
C VAL A 123 4.79 2.05 -8.33
N THR A 124 4.89 0.95 -7.60
CA THR A 124 5.80 -0.15 -7.95
C THR A 124 5.19 -1.03 -9.03
N THR A 125 5.92 -1.28 -10.11
CA THR A 125 5.50 -2.14 -11.22
C THR A 125 6.57 -3.20 -11.53
N GLY A 126 6.38 -3.98 -12.58
CA GLY A 126 7.21 -5.14 -12.94
C GLY A 126 6.32 -6.35 -13.24
N PRO A 127 5.53 -6.83 -12.27
CA PRO A 127 4.43 -7.76 -12.57
C PRO A 127 3.43 -7.09 -13.51
N LEU A 128 3.24 -7.69 -14.69
CA LEU A 128 2.47 -7.12 -15.79
C LEU A 128 0.99 -6.96 -15.39
N GLY A 129 0.31 -5.98 -16.00
CA GLY A 129 -1.09 -5.65 -15.71
C GLY A 129 -1.33 -4.82 -14.45
N GLN A 130 -0.45 -4.88 -13.44
CA GLN A 130 -0.63 -4.14 -12.18
C GLN A 130 -0.66 -2.61 -12.38
N GLY A 131 0.26 -2.09 -13.20
CA GLY A 131 0.40 -0.64 -13.41
C GLY A 131 -0.85 0.02 -14.00
N ILE A 132 -1.52 -0.62 -14.95
CA ILE A 132 -2.79 -0.10 -15.51
C ILE A 132 -3.92 -0.16 -14.47
N ALA A 133 -3.98 -1.21 -13.67
CA ALA A 133 -4.95 -1.30 -12.58
C ALA A 133 -4.69 -0.27 -11.46
N ASN A 134 -3.42 0.03 -11.14
CA ASN A 134 -3.08 1.14 -10.25
C ASN A 134 -3.49 2.49 -10.85
N ALA A 135 -3.29 2.70 -12.15
CA ALA A 135 -3.70 3.93 -12.83
C ALA A 135 -5.22 4.14 -12.78
N VAL A 136 -6.02 3.07 -12.84
CA VAL A 136 -7.47 3.15 -12.59
C VAL A 136 -7.75 3.65 -11.17
N GLY A 137 -7.02 3.17 -10.16
CA GLY A 137 -7.13 3.66 -8.78
C GLY A 137 -6.71 5.12 -8.59
N LEU A 138 -5.61 5.54 -9.23
CA LEU A 138 -5.15 6.94 -9.22
C LEU A 138 -6.21 7.89 -9.85
N ALA A 139 -6.77 7.50 -11.01
CA ALA A 139 -7.81 8.27 -11.68
C ALA A 139 -9.14 8.28 -10.91
N MET A 140 -9.48 7.17 -10.24
CA MET A 140 -10.63 7.11 -9.35
C MET A 140 -10.46 8.06 -8.16
N ALA A 141 -9.29 8.09 -7.53
CA ALA A 141 -8.98 8.99 -6.43
C ALA A 141 -9.08 10.46 -6.84
N GLU A 142 -8.57 10.82 -8.02
CA GLU A 142 -8.72 12.16 -8.58
C GLU A 142 -10.20 12.53 -8.77
N LYS A 143 -10.98 11.67 -9.42
CA LYS A 143 -12.41 11.92 -9.70
C LYS A 143 -13.22 12.05 -8.40
N HIS A 144 -12.92 11.22 -7.40
CA HIS A 144 -13.54 11.27 -6.08
C HIS A 144 -13.24 12.57 -5.34
N LEU A 145 -11.97 12.97 -5.28
CA LEU A 145 -11.55 14.19 -4.61
C LEU A 145 -12.05 15.44 -5.34
N ALA A 146 -12.03 15.44 -6.67
CA ALA A 146 -12.60 16.51 -7.48
C ALA A 146 -14.09 16.71 -7.18
N ALA A 147 -14.87 15.64 -7.17
CA ALA A 147 -16.31 15.71 -6.89
C ALA A 147 -16.63 16.19 -5.47
N ARG A 148 -15.82 15.80 -4.48
CA ARG A 148 -16.01 16.20 -3.08
C ARG A 148 -15.62 17.64 -2.80
N PHE A 149 -14.52 18.11 -3.40
CA PHE A 149 -13.86 19.33 -2.96
C PHE A 149 -13.92 20.47 -3.98
N ASN A 150 -14.06 20.21 -5.28
CA ASN A 150 -14.23 21.31 -6.23
C ASN A 150 -15.56 22.02 -5.98
N LYS A 151 -15.55 23.34 -6.19
CA LYS A 151 -16.73 24.20 -6.12
C LYS A 151 -16.96 24.83 -7.49
N PRO A 152 -18.19 25.23 -7.83
CA PRO A 152 -18.49 25.82 -9.15
C PRO A 152 -17.62 27.03 -9.52
N ASP A 153 -17.14 27.77 -8.52
CA ASP A 153 -16.27 28.95 -8.68
C ASP A 153 -14.78 28.66 -8.39
N ASN A 154 -14.41 27.44 -7.99
CA ASN A 154 -13.04 27.10 -7.67
C ASN A 154 -12.73 25.59 -7.79
N GLU A 155 -11.98 25.22 -8.84
CA GLU A 155 -11.54 23.85 -9.14
C GLU A 155 -10.11 23.59 -8.63
N ILE A 156 -9.94 22.89 -7.51
CA ILE A 156 -8.64 22.69 -6.86
C ILE A 156 -8.04 21.29 -7.09
N VAL A 157 -8.84 20.31 -7.48
CA VAL A 157 -8.39 18.98 -7.89
C VAL A 157 -8.71 18.81 -9.37
N ASP A 158 -7.67 18.91 -10.21
CA ASP A 158 -7.78 18.71 -11.65
C ASP A 158 -6.45 18.18 -12.19
N HIS A 159 -6.34 16.86 -12.36
CA HIS A 159 -5.16 16.26 -12.99
C HIS A 159 -5.51 15.00 -13.77
N TYR A 160 -4.67 14.70 -14.76
CA TYR A 160 -4.78 13.49 -15.57
C TYR A 160 -3.94 12.36 -15.00
N THR A 161 -4.37 11.12 -15.23
CA THR A 161 -3.56 9.92 -15.02
C THR A 161 -3.16 9.34 -16.37
N TYR A 162 -1.86 9.20 -16.59
CA TYR A 162 -1.31 8.56 -17.80
C TYR A 162 -0.67 7.23 -17.44
N ALA A 163 -0.86 6.23 -18.30
CA ALA A 163 -0.20 4.94 -18.19
C ALA A 163 0.35 4.50 -19.55
N ILE A 164 1.52 3.88 -19.57
CA ILE A 164 2.04 3.16 -20.74
C ILE A 164 1.98 1.67 -20.42
N LEU A 165 1.50 0.87 -21.36
CA LEU A 165 1.39 -0.58 -21.25
C LEU A 165 1.72 -1.24 -22.59
N GLY A 166 2.26 -2.45 -22.57
CA GLY A 166 2.53 -3.24 -23.78
C GLY A 166 1.65 -4.49 -23.85
N ASP A 167 1.94 -5.35 -24.82
CA ASP A 167 1.18 -6.58 -25.09
C ASP A 167 1.03 -7.49 -23.87
N GLY A 168 2.11 -7.66 -23.09
CA GLY A 168 2.07 -8.49 -21.88
C GLY A 168 1.03 -8.00 -20.86
N CYS A 169 0.87 -6.69 -20.68
CA CYS A 169 -0.19 -6.15 -19.84
C CYS A 169 -1.59 -6.37 -20.44
N GLN A 170 -1.71 -6.37 -21.77
CA GLN A 170 -2.99 -6.56 -22.45
C GLN A 170 -3.50 -8.01 -22.38
N MET A 171 -2.59 -8.97 -22.23
CA MET A 171 -2.90 -10.40 -22.03
C MET A 171 -3.32 -10.72 -20.60
N GLU A 172 -2.85 -9.96 -19.62
CA GLU A 172 -3.13 -10.20 -18.20
C GLU A 172 -4.59 -9.91 -17.83
N GLY A 173 -5.26 -10.89 -17.21
CA GLY A 173 -6.68 -10.80 -16.86
C GLY A 173 -7.03 -9.61 -15.94
N ILE A 174 -6.12 -9.26 -15.03
CA ILE A 174 -6.25 -8.09 -14.13
C ILE A 174 -6.43 -6.78 -14.90
N ALA A 175 -5.78 -6.63 -16.06
CA ALA A 175 -5.93 -5.42 -16.87
C ALA A 175 -7.34 -5.32 -17.44
N ASN A 176 -7.93 -6.43 -17.88
CA ASN A 176 -9.30 -6.46 -18.36
C ASN A 176 -10.31 -6.16 -17.23
N GLU A 177 -10.09 -6.71 -16.03
CA GLU A 177 -10.89 -6.41 -14.84
C GLU A 177 -10.89 -4.90 -14.54
N ALA A 178 -9.71 -4.30 -14.42
CA ALA A 178 -9.58 -2.89 -14.07
C ALA A 178 -10.08 -1.96 -15.19
N CYS A 179 -9.80 -2.27 -16.46
CA CYS A 179 -10.30 -1.49 -17.59
C CYS A 179 -11.81 -1.60 -17.74
N SER A 180 -12.42 -2.75 -17.42
CA SER A 180 -13.88 -2.88 -17.34
C SER A 180 -14.48 -1.91 -16.33
N LEU A 181 -13.90 -1.79 -15.14
CA LEU A 181 -14.33 -0.83 -14.11
C LEU A 181 -14.09 0.62 -14.53
N ALA A 182 -12.95 0.93 -15.14
CA ALA A 182 -12.63 2.28 -15.60
C ALA A 182 -13.63 2.80 -16.65
N GLY A 183 -14.04 1.94 -17.58
CA GLY A 183 -15.06 2.25 -18.57
C GLY A 183 -16.44 2.41 -17.93
N HIS A 184 -16.81 1.50 -17.02
CA HIS A 184 -18.06 1.60 -16.25
C HIS A 184 -18.16 2.90 -15.44
N TRP A 185 -17.08 3.33 -14.78
CA TRP A 185 -17.02 4.56 -13.99
C TRP A 185 -16.83 5.83 -14.82
N GLY A 186 -16.62 5.72 -16.13
CA GLY A 186 -16.39 6.86 -17.02
C GLY A 186 -15.22 7.74 -16.57
N LEU A 187 -14.04 7.14 -16.37
CA LEU A 187 -12.83 7.84 -15.92
C LEU A 187 -12.15 8.63 -17.05
N GLY A 188 -12.76 9.73 -17.51
CA GLY A 188 -12.27 10.49 -18.68
C GLY A 188 -10.92 11.20 -18.53
N LYS A 189 -10.36 11.23 -17.33
CA LYS A 189 -8.99 11.72 -17.08
C LYS A 189 -7.93 10.62 -17.06
N LEU A 190 -8.32 9.36 -17.31
CA LEU A 190 -7.41 8.24 -17.54
C LEU A 190 -7.10 8.10 -19.04
N ILE A 191 -5.83 8.23 -19.40
CA ILE A 191 -5.34 8.08 -20.78
C ILE A 191 -4.23 7.03 -20.78
N ALA A 192 -4.48 5.89 -21.41
CA ALA A 192 -3.55 4.79 -21.53
C ALA A 192 -2.92 4.76 -22.93
N PHE A 193 -1.60 4.61 -23.01
CA PHE A 193 -0.85 4.40 -24.24
C PHE A 193 -0.46 2.93 -24.34
N TYR A 194 -1.05 2.24 -25.29
CA TYR A 194 -0.66 0.87 -25.60
C TYR A 194 0.44 0.89 -26.67
N ASP A 195 1.65 0.48 -26.27
CA ASP A 195 2.75 0.22 -27.18
C ASP A 195 2.47 -1.08 -27.95
N ASP A 196 1.89 -0.90 -29.14
CA ASP A 196 1.47 -1.96 -30.07
C ASP A 196 2.64 -2.27 -31.01
N ASN A 197 3.59 -3.05 -30.52
CA ASN A 197 4.83 -3.35 -31.25
C ASN A 197 4.89 -4.76 -31.83
N HIS A 198 3.86 -5.58 -31.58
CA HIS A 198 3.70 -6.97 -32.04
C HIS A 198 4.79 -7.95 -31.55
N ILE A 199 5.52 -7.63 -30.49
CA ILE A 199 6.60 -8.47 -29.95
C ILE A 199 6.44 -8.68 -28.44
N SER A 200 6.46 -9.96 -28.04
CA SER A 200 6.62 -10.38 -26.64
C SER A 200 7.99 -11.06 -26.46
N ILE A 201 8.23 -11.64 -25.26
CA ILE A 201 9.47 -12.39 -24.98
C ILE A 201 9.64 -13.58 -25.95
N ASP A 202 8.53 -14.25 -26.26
CA ASP A 202 8.52 -15.48 -27.07
C ASP A 202 8.59 -15.23 -28.58
N GLY A 203 8.62 -13.97 -29.02
CA GLY A 203 8.67 -13.62 -30.43
C GLY A 203 7.52 -12.72 -30.84
N ASN A 204 7.05 -12.90 -32.08
CA ASN A 204 5.89 -12.19 -32.60
C ASN A 204 4.64 -12.57 -31.80
N THR A 205 3.81 -11.59 -31.45
CA THR A 205 2.59 -11.80 -30.67
C THR A 205 1.59 -12.73 -31.36
N GLU A 206 1.65 -12.91 -32.68
CA GLU A 206 0.76 -13.82 -33.43
C GLU A 206 0.76 -15.28 -32.90
N ILE A 207 1.84 -15.67 -32.19
CA ILE A 207 1.96 -16.99 -31.59
C ILE A 207 0.91 -17.27 -30.49
N ALA A 208 0.46 -16.24 -29.77
CA ALA A 208 -0.41 -16.41 -28.59
C ALA A 208 -1.39 -15.24 -28.34
N PHE A 209 -1.35 -14.16 -29.11
CA PHE A 209 -2.16 -12.96 -28.91
C PHE A 209 -2.57 -12.32 -30.24
N THR A 210 -3.76 -12.72 -30.72
CA THR A 210 -4.33 -12.33 -32.02
C THR A 210 -5.73 -11.71 -31.90
N GLU A 211 -6.17 -11.38 -30.68
CA GLU A 211 -7.44 -10.70 -30.46
C GLU A 211 -7.42 -9.24 -30.94
N THR A 212 -8.59 -8.68 -31.20
CA THR A 212 -8.71 -7.26 -31.56
C THR A 212 -8.85 -6.40 -30.31
N VAL A 213 -7.73 -5.97 -29.73
CA VAL A 213 -7.65 -5.14 -28.51
C VAL A 213 -8.55 -3.90 -28.60
N GLU A 214 -8.58 -3.23 -29.75
CA GLU A 214 -9.44 -2.06 -29.97
C GLU A 214 -10.93 -2.37 -29.76
N MET A 215 -11.38 -3.54 -30.24
CA MET A 215 -12.76 -3.97 -30.11
C MET A 215 -13.08 -4.36 -28.67
N ARG A 216 -12.16 -5.02 -27.97
CA ARG A 216 -12.30 -5.30 -26.54
C ARG A 216 -12.46 -4.01 -25.75
N PHE A 217 -11.57 -3.02 -25.93
CA PHE A 217 -11.65 -1.75 -25.21
C PHE A 217 -12.92 -0.94 -25.54
N LYS A 218 -13.37 -0.93 -26.79
CA LYS A 218 -14.68 -0.36 -27.15
C LYS A 218 -15.82 -1.07 -26.39
N GLY A 219 -15.78 -2.41 -26.31
CA GLY A 219 -16.72 -3.21 -25.53
C GLY A 219 -16.69 -2.93 -24.03
N LEU A 220 -15.52 -2.56 -23.49
CA LEU A 220 -15.37 -2.12 -22.10
C LEU A 220 -15.84 -0.68 -21.85
N GLY A 221 -16.24 0.07 -22.88
CA GLY A 221 -16.70 1.47 -22.75
C GLY A 221 -15.60 2.53 -22.88
N TRP A 222 -14.44 2.19 -23.43
CA TRP A 222 -13.34 3.14 -23.66
C TRP A 222 -13.48 3.89 -24.99
N HIS A 223 -12.93 5.10 -25.03
CA HIS A 223 -12.58 5.76 -26.28
C HIS A 223 -11.27 5.16 -26.82
N VAL A 224 -11.17 4.92 -28.12
CA VAL A 224 -9.99 4.28 -28.72
C VAL A 224 -9.50 5.11 -29.90
N ILE A 225 -8.23 5.48 -29.86
CA ILE A 225 -7.52 6.20 -30.93
C ILE A 225 -6.37 5.32 -31.39
N TRP A 226 -6.18 5.19 -32.70
CA TRP A 226 -5.05 4.45 -33.26
C TRP A 226 -4.08 5.40 -33.98
N VAL A 227 -2.87 5.50 -33.43
CA VAL A 227 -1.74 6.18 -34.05
C VAL A 227 -0.87 5.13 -34.71
N LYS A 228 -0.95 5.04 -36.05
CA LYS A 228 -0.30 4.00 -36.86
C LYS A 228 1.23 4.14 -36.95
N ASN A 229 1.76 5.33 -36.71
CA ASN A 229 3.20 5.59 -36.75
C ASN A 229 3.66 6.27 -35.46
N GLY A 230 3.94 5.47 -34.43
CA GLY A 230 4.51 5.96 -33.18
C GLY A 230 6.01 6.25 -33.23
N ASN A 231 6.72 5.77 -34.26
CA ASN A 231 8.17 5.97 -34.39
C ASN A 231 8.50 7.44 -34.72
N THR A 232 7.75 8.07 -35.64
CA THR A 232 8.01 9.44 -36.10
C THR A 232 6.77 10.33 -36.25
N GLY A 233 5.57 9.81 -35.98
CA GLY A 233 4.29 10.54 -36.10
C GLY A 233 4.02 11.51 -34.94
N TYR A 234 4.96 12.42 -34.64
CA TYR A 234 4.87 13.30 -33.46
C TYR A 234 3.59 14.16 -33.43
N ASN A 235 3.11 14.60 -34.59
CA ASN A 235 1.89 15.40 -34.69
C ASN A 235 0.63 14.55 -34.47
N ASP A 236 0.63 13.29 -34.91
CA ASP A 236 -0.48 12.37 -34.69
C ASP A 236 -0.60 12.01 -33.21
N ILE A 237 0.53 11.80 -32.52
CA ILE A 237 0.55 11.59 -31.06
C ILE A 237 -0.02 12.81 -30.33
N ARG A 238 0.40 14.04 -30.71
CA ARG A 238 -0.13 15.28 -30.13
C ARG A 238 -1.63 15.43 -30.37
N ALA A 239 -2.10 15.11 -31.58
CA ALA A 239 -3.51 15.16 -31.95
C ALA A 239 -4.32 14.14 -31.13
N ALA A 240 -3.81 12.90 -30.99
CA ALA A 240 -4.44 11.85 -30.21
C ALA A 240 -4.57 12.23 -28.73
N ILE A 241 -3.52 12.81 -28.12
CA ILE A 241 -3.58 13.27 -26.73
C ILE A 241 -4.59 14.42 -26.58
N LYS A 242 -4.62 15.36 -27.53
CA LYS A 242 -5.58 16.47 -27.53
C LYS A 242 -7.02 15.96 -27.61
N GLU A 243 -7.28 15.00 -28.50
CA GLU A 243 -8.58 14.34 -28.64
C GLU A 243 -8.95 13.56 -27.38
N ALA A 244 -8.03 12.75 -26.83
CA ALA A 244 -8.23 12.01 -25.59
C ALA A 244 -8.62 12.93 -24.44
N LYS A 245 -7.96 14.09 -24.30
CA LYS A 245 -8.31 15.10 -23.29
C LYS A 245 -9.67 15.75 -23.54
N ALA A 246 -10.17 15.79 -24.76
CA ALA A 246 -11.47 16.36 -25.10
C ALA A 246 -12.63 15.40 -24.76
N VAL A 247 -12.39 14.08 -24.77
CA VAL A 247 -13.35 13.08 -24.31
C VAL A 247 -13.35 13.04 -22.78
N LYS A 248 -14.40 13.57 -22.16
CA LYS A 248 -14.48 13.75 -20.70
C LYS A 248 -15.17 12.62 -19.96
N ASP A 249 -15.92 11.79 -20.66
CA ASP A 249 -16.88 10.87 -20.06
C ASP A 249 -16.50 9.39 -20.21
N LYS A 250 -15.36 9.11 -20.86
CA LYS A 250 -14.79 7.77 -21.08
C LYS A 250 -13.26 7.80 -20.92
N PRO A 251 -12.65 6.79 -20.29
CA PRO A 251 -11.20 6.63 -20.37
C PRO A 251 -10.78 6.40 -21.83
N THR A 252 -9.55 6.81 -22.19
CA THR A 252 -9.05 6.69 -23.56
C THR A 252 -7.86 5.74 -23.66
N LEU A 253 -7.93 4.80 -24.61
CA LEU A 253 -6.80 3.99 -25.06
C LEU A 253 -6.25 4.59 -26.36
N ILE A 254 -5.01 5.03 -26.33
CA ILE A 254 -4.24 5.38 -27.53
C ILE A 254 -3.41 4.15 -27.89
N LYS A 255 -3.86 3.38 -28.88
CA LYS A 255 -3.06 2.32 -29.50
C LYS A 255 -2.00 2.99 -30.36
N LEU A 256 -0.74 2.82 -29.99
CA LEU A 256 0.41 3.47 -30.61
C LEU A 256 1.27 2.39 -31.25
N THR A 257 1.18 2.23 -32.56
CA THR A 257 1.97 1.22 -33.27
C THR A 257 3.42 1.68 -33.37
N THR A 258 4.34 0.90 -32.83
CA THR A 258 5.78 1.20 -32.84
C THR A 258 6.58 0.01 -33.38
N THR A 259 7.89 0.19 -33.51
CA THR A 259 8.82 -0.92 -33.78
C THR A 259 9.72 -1.10 -32.56
N ILE A 260 9.65 -2.25 -31.89
CA ILE A 260 10.57 -2.53 -30.78
C ILE A 260 12.03 -2.41 -31.24
N GLY A 261 12.87 -1.77 -30.44
CA GLY A 261 14.27 -1.54 -30.79
C GLY A 261 14.49 -0.59 -31.98
N TYR A 262 13.51 0.25 -32.34
CA TYR A 262 13.62 1.23 -33.43
C TYR A 262 14.98 1.96 -33.43
N GLY A 263 15.63 1.98 -34.60
CA GLY A 263 16.98 2.54 -34.78
C GLY A 263 18.10 1.50 -34.75
N SER A 264 17.90 0.34 -34.11
CA SER A 264 18.84 -0.79 -34.17
C SER A 264 18.76 -1.47 -35.54
N PRO A 265 19.81 -1.42 -36.37
CA PRO A 265 19.73 -1.95 -37.74
C PRO A 265 19.54 -3.47 -37.79
N ASN A 266 20.02 -4.22 -36.78
CA ASN A 266 20.01 -5.69 -36.83
C ASN A 266 19.10 -6.34 -35.76
N LYS A 267 18.64 -5.60 -34.75
CA LYS A 267 17.75 -6.13 -33.69
C LYS A 267 16.37 -5.48 -33.62
N ALA A 268 16.10 -4.43 -34.39
CA ALA A 268 14.75 -3.87 -34.44
C ALA A 268 13.72 -4.92 -34.92
N ASN A 269 12.49 -4.81 -34.44
CA ASN A 269 11.39 -5.73 -34.76
C ASN A 269 11.67 -7.20 -34.41
N SER A 270 12.42 -7.43 -33.32
CA SER A 270 12.81 -8.75 -32.85
C SER A 270 12.73 -8.83 -31.33
N HIS A 271 12.31 -9.98 -30.80
CA HIS A 271 12.34 -10.31 -29.38
C HIS A 271 13.75 -10.19 -28.75
N SER A 272 14.82 -10.28 -29.57
CA SER A 272 16.20 -10.10 -29.09
C SER A 272 16.50 -8.69 -28.56
N ALA A 273 15.69 -7.68 -28.93
CA ALA A 273 15.79 -6.31 -28.41
C ALA A 273 14.99 -6.08 -27.11
N HIS A 274 14.21 -7.06 -26.63
CA HIS A 274 13.32 -6.88 -25.49
C HIS A 274 14.05 -6.97 -24.14
N GLY A 275 14.64 -8.13 -23.83
CA GLY A 275 15.11 -8.47 -22.48
C GLY A 275 16.62 -8.43 -22.27
N SER A 276 17.40 -8.00 -23.27
CA SER A 276 18.87 -8.07 -23.23
C SER A 276 19.54 -6.79 -23.72
N ALA A 277 20.76 -6.55 -23.25
CA ALA A 277 21.58 -5.47 -23.79
C ALA A 277 21.82 -5.68 -25.30
N LEU A 278 21.81 -4.59 -26.08
CA LEU A 278 22.12 -4.66 -27.51
C LEU A 278 23.51 -5.30 -27.77
N GLY A 279 24.48 -4.99 -26.91
CA GLY A 279 25.88 -5.40 -27.02
C GLY A 279 26.70 -4.40 -27.83
N ALA A 280 28.01 -4.33 -27.57
CA ALA A 280 28.88 -3.24 -28.07
C ALA A 280 28.78 -3.01 -29.59
N LYS A 281 28.88 -4.07 -30.40
CA LYS A 281 28.79 -3.97 -31.87
C LYS A 281 27.46 -3.38 -32.35
N GLU A 282 26.35 -3.84 -31.75
CA GLU A 282 25.02 -3.37 -32.14
C GLU A 282 24.74 -1.96 -31.65
N VAL A 283 25.28 -1.59 -30.47
CA VAL A 283 25.25 -0.22 -29.97
C VAL A 283 25.94 0.74 -30.94
N ASP A 284 27.14 0.39 -31.44
CA ASP A 284 27.87 1.22 -32.41
C ASP A 284 27.12 1.35 -33.74
N ALA A 285 26.57 0.23 -34.23
CA ALA A 285 25.75 0.21 -35.44
C ALA A 285 24.49 1.08 -35.29
N THR A 286 23.85 1.04 -34.12
CA THR A 286 22.65 1.84 -33.79
C THR A 286 22.99 3.33 -33.74
N ARG A 287 24.10 3.71 -33.09
CA ARG A 287 24.59 5.10 -33.08
C ARG A 287 24.83 5.62 -34.50
N LYS A 288 25.49 4.83 -35.36
CA LYS A 288 25.72 5.19 -36.76
C LYS A 288 24.41 5.35 -37.53
N ASN A 289 23.46 4.42 -37.36
CA ASN A 289 22.18 4.46 -38.05
C ASN A 289 21.32 5.69 -37.68
N LEU A 290 21.34 6.08 -36.41
CA LEU A 290 20.61 7.25 -35.90
C LEU A 290 21.37 8.59 -36.05
N GLY A 291 22.61 8.56 -36.57
CA GLY A 291 23.45 9.76 -36.64
C GLY A 291 23.78 10.35 -35.26
N TRP A 292 24.02 9.51 -34.26
CA TRP A 292 24.33 9.91 -32.89
C TRP A 292 25.85 9.86 -32.61
N PRO A 293 26.58 10.99 -32.73
CA PRO A 293 28.04 11.00 -32.60
C PRO A 293 28.53 11.00 -31.15
N TYR A 294 27.63 11.00 -30.17
CA TYR A 294 27.98 11.25 -28.77
C TYR A 294 28.30 9.97 -27.99
N GLU A 295 29.26 10.10 -27.09
CA GLU A 295 29.75 9.04 -26.19
C GLU A 295 28.67 8.53 -25.19
N PRO A 296 28.87 7.36 -24.55
CA PRO A 296 27.98 6.85 -23.52
C PRO A 296 27.65 7.88 -22.43
N PHE A 297 26.38 7.97 -22.05
CA PHE A 297 25.84 8.91 -21.06
C PHE A 297 25.98 10.41 -21.40
N HIS A 298 26.41 10.75 -22.62
CA HIS A 298 26.45 12.14 -23.05
C HIS A 298 25.04 12.67 -23.37
N VAL A 299 24.69 13.81 -22.77
CA VAL A 299 23.48 14.57 -23.11
C VAL A 299 23.90 15.90 -23.74
N PRO A 300 23.54 16.17 -25.01
CA PRO A 300 23.87 17.43 -25.69
C PRO A 300 23.36 18.67 -24.93
N GLU A 301 24.10 19.77 -24.97
CA GLU A 301 23.80 20.97 -24.18
C GLU A 301 22.51 21.67 -24.63
N ASP A 302 22.19 21.65 -25.91
CA ASP A 302 20.92 22.15 -26.45
C ASP A 302 19.73 21.33 -25.97
N VAL A 303 19.86 20.00 -25.89
CA VAL A 303 18.87 19.11 -25.28
C VAL A 303 18.72 19.42 -23.78
N LYS A 304 19.82 19.51 -23.02
CA LYS A 304 19.76 19.89 -21.60
C LYS A 304 19.06 21.24 -21.42
N LYS A 305 19.41 22.24 -22.24
CA LYS A 305 18.82 23.57 -22.20
C LYS A 305 17.33 23.52 -22.49
N HIS A 306 16.91 22.77 -23.51
CA HIS A 306 15.50 22.56 -23.83
C HIS A 306 14.73 22.00 -22.63
N TRP A 307 15.20 20.91 -22.02
CA TRP A 307 14.51 20.27 -20.88
C TRP A 307 14.61 21.06 -19.56
N SER A 308 15.60 21.95 -19.43
CA SER A 308 15.77 22.76 -18.22
C SER A 308 14.63 23.74 -17.98
N CYS A 309 13.82 24.08 -19.00
CA CYS A 309 12.66 24.97 -18.86
C CYS A 309 11.58 24.41 -17.90
N HIS A 310 11.49 23.09 -17.73
CA HIS A 310 10.50 22.50 -16.83
C HIS A 310 10.72 22.86 -15.36
N VAL A 311 11.95 23.20 -14.95
CA VAL A 311 12.25 23.62 -13.58
C VAL A 311 11.51 24.93 -13.24
N PRO A 312 11.66 26.04 -13.98
CA PRO A 312 10.87 27.25 -13.77
C PRO A 312 9.38 27.10 -14.15
N ASP A 313 9.02 26.31 -15.16
CA ASP A 313 7.62 26.17 -15.59
C ASP A 313 6.78 25.41 -14.56
N GLY A 314 7.24 24.23 -14.11
CA GLY A 314 6.56 23.48 -13.04
C GLY A 314 6.50 24.27 -11.74
N ALA A 315 7.55 25.05 -11.48
CA ALA A 315 7.61 26.01 -10.39
C ALA A 315 6.53 27.09 -10.44
N ALA A 316 6.13 27.55 -11.62
CA ALA A 316 5.08 28.53 -11.83
C ALA A 316 3.69 27.90 -11.73
N LEU A 317 3.49 26.74 -12.37
CA LEU A 317 2.23 25.97 -12.30
C LEU A 317 1.84 25.65 -10.86
N GLU A 318 2.81 25.21 -10.06
CA GLU A 318 2.55 24.94 -8.66
C GLU A 318 2.25 26.23 -7.86
N ALA A 319 2.90 27.36 -8.19
CA ALA A 319 2.62 28.64 -7.53
C ALA A 319 1.20 29.15 -7.84
N GLU A 320 0.76 28.98 -9.09
CA GLU A 320 -0.61 29.26 -9.52
C GLU A 320 -1.62 28.40 -8.74
N TRP A 321 -1.38 27.08 -8.65
CA TRP A 321 -2.24 26.20 -7.86
C TRP A 321 -2.28 26.58 -6.38
N ASN A 322 -1.13 26.94 -5.78
CA ASN A 322 -1.08 27.39 -4.38
C ASN A 322 -1.87 28.70 -4.16
N ALA A 323 -1.87 29.62 -5.13
CA ALA A 323 -2.68 30.83 -5.07
C ALA A 323 -4.19 30.49 -5.14
N LYS A 324 -4.58 29.63 -6.08
CA LYS A 324 -5.97 29.13 -6.22
C LYS A 324 -6.45 28.43 -4.95
N PHE A 325 -5.60 27.59 -4.35
CA PHE A 325 -5.89 26.91 -3.10
C PHE A 325 -5.99 27.88 -1.92
N ALA A 326 -5.17 28.94 -1.86
CA ALA A 326 -5.27 29.96 -0.83
C ALA A 326 -6.58 30.77 -0.92
N GLU A 327 -7.10 31.00 -2.12
CA GLU A 327 -8.43 31.58 -2.33
C GLU A 327 -9.54 30.62 -1.93
N TYR A 328 -9.39 29.34 -2.27
CA TYR A 328 -10.30 28.27 -1.84
C TYR A 328 -10.41 28.21 -0.31
N GLU A 329 -9.28 28.21 0.40
CA GLU A 329 -9.24 28.12 1.86
C GLU A 329 -9.91 29.33 2.55
N LYS A 330 -9.86 30.53 1.95
CA LYS A 330 -10.56 31.69 2.49
C LYS A 330 -12.08 31.53 2.44
N LYS A 331 -12.60 30.91 1.37
CA LYS A 331 -14.05 30.73 1.11
C LYS A 331 -14.62 29.45 1.75
N TYR A 332 -13.88 28.34 1.67
CA TYR A 332 -14.33 26.99 2.02
C TYR A 332 -13.44 26.40 3.12
N LYS A 333 -13.43 27.05 4.29
CA LYS A 333 -12.49 26.75 5.38
C LYS A 333 -12.55 25.31 5.87
N GLN A 334 -13.77 24.75 5.98
CA GLN A 334 -13.96 23.39 6.49
C GLN A 334 -13.47 22.36 5.46
N GLU A 335 -13.89 22.50 4.21
CA GLU A 335 -13.49 21.62 3.11
C GLU A 335 -11.98 21.70 2.84
N ALA A 336 -11.39 22.90 2.95
CA ALA A 336 -9.95 23.09 2.81
C ALA A 336 -9.18 22.41 3.94
N ALA A 337 -9.66 22.50 5.19
CA ALA A 337 -9.03 21.82 6.33
C ALA A 337 -9.11 20.29 6.17
N GLU A 338 -10.25 19.77 5.74
CA GLU A 338 -10.43 18.34 5.47
C GLU A 338 -9.51 17.86 4.33
N LEU A 339 -9.48 18.56 3.19
CA LEU A 339 -8.61 18.21 2.07
C LEU A 339 -7.12 18.31 2.43
N LYS A 340 -6.70 19.32 3.20
CA LYS A 340 -5.33 19.37 3.73
C LYS A 340 -5.00 18.16 4.60
N SER A 341 -5.94 17.75 5.45
CA SER A 341 -5.79 16.54 6.27
C SER A 341 -5.58 15.31 5.39
N LEU A 342 -6.29 15.19 4.26
CA LEU A 342 -6.12 14.10 3.30
C LEU A 342 -4.77 14.16 2.56
N ILE A 343 -4.37 15.33 2.08
CA ILE A 343 -3.10 15.53 1.35
C ILE A 343 -1.89 15.26 2.24
N ASN A 344 -1.94 15.69 3.51
CA ASN A 344 -0.87 15.43 4.48
C ASN A 344 -1.01 14.06 5.17
N GLY A 345 -2.18 13.44 5.01
CA GLY A 345 -2.66 12.27 5.72
C GLY A 345 -2.55 12.39 7.25
N GLU A 346 -2.97 13.52 7.77
CA GLU A 346 -3.20 13.72 9.19
C GLU A 346 -4.53 13.06 9.56
N PHE A 347 -4.58 12.40 10.72
CA PHE A 347 -5.82 11.86 11.26
C PHE A 347 -6.50 12.89 12.16
N PRO A 348 -7.84 13.00 12.13
CA PRO A 348 -8.57 13.76 13.13
C PRO A 348 -8.22 13.28 14.55
N VAL A 349 -8.01 14.23 15.46
CA VAL A 349 -7.63 13.93 16.85
C VAL A 349 -8.70 13.07 17.52
N GLY A 350 -8.29 11.95 18.11
CA GLY A 350 -9.19 11.05 18.84
C GLY A 350 -10.09 10.17 17.97
N TRP A 351 -9.78 10.01 16.68
CA TRP A 351 -10.54 9.14 15.77
C TRP A 351 -10.72 7.71 16.32
N GLU A 352 -9.74 7.21 17.08
CA GLU A 352 -9.75 5.86 17.66
C GLU A 352 -10.86 5.67 18.69
N LYS A 353 -11.36 6.76 19.30
CA LYS A 353 -12.49 6.73 20.25
C LYS A 353 -13.82 6.42 19.60
N ALA A 354 -13.90 6.48 18.26
CA ALA A 354 -15.09 6.07 17.53
C ALA A 354 -15.25 4.55 17.50
N LEU A 355 -14.17 3.78 17.70
CA LEU A 355 -14.23 2.33 17.67
C LEU A 355 -15.13 1.78 18.79
N PRO A 356 -16.03 0.82 18.50
CA PRO A 356 -16.86 0.21 19.52
C PRO A 356 -16.05 -0.56 20.57
N THR A 357 -16.64 -0.72 21.76
CA THR A 357 -16.12 -1.55 22.84
C THR A 357 -17.20 -2.52 23.31
N TYR A 358 -16.79 -3.71 23.74
CA TYR A 358 -17.69 -4.81 24.10
C TYR A 358 -17.30 -5.39 25.46
N THR A 359 -18.29 -5.98 26.13
CA THR A 359 -18.10 -6.74 27.38
C THR A 359 -18.54 -8.19 27.16
N PRO A 360 -18.17 -9.13 28.05
CA PRO A 360 -18.63 -10.53 27.94
C PRO A 360 -20.16 -10.70 27.92
N GLU A 361 -20.93 -9.76 28.47
CA GLU A 361 -22.39 -9.74 28.46
C GLU A 361 -22.97 -9.18 27.15
N SER A 362 -22.14 -8.55 26.31
CA SER A 362 -22.57 -8.05 25.01
C SER A 362 -22.96 -9.24 24.12
N PRO A 363 -24.07 -9.16 23.36
CA PRO A 363 -24.56 -10.27 22.55
C PRO A 363 -23.50 -10.82 21.60
N ALA A 364 -23.45 -12.16 21.48
CA ALA A 364 -22.57 -12.83 20.53
C ALA A 364 -22.89 -12.41 19.09
N ASP A 365 -21.84 -12.13 18.32
CA ASP A 365 -21.95 -11.73 16.91
C ASP A 365 -20.76 -12.24 16.11
N ALA A 366 -20.90 -12.30 14.78
CA ALA A 366 -19.80 -12.71 13.91
C ALA A 366 -18.80 -11.56 13.74
N THR A 367 -17.49 -11.85 13.63
CA THR A 367 -16.49 -10.77 13.50
C THR A 367 -16.64 -10.00 12.18
N ARG A 368 -17.28 -10.57 11.16
CA ARG A 368 -17.72 -9.80 9.96
C ARG A 368 -18.77 -8.72 10.26
N ASN A 369 -19.70 -8.98 11.18
CA ASN A 369 -20.70 -7.99 11.60
C ASN A 369 -20.06 -6.92 12.51
N LEU A 370 -19.17 -7.33 13.41
CA LEU A 370 -18.38 -6.42 14.24
C LEU A 370 -17.46 -5.53 13.38
N SER A 371 -16.91 -6.09 12.29
CA SER A 371 -16.17 -5.35 11.27
C SER A 371 -17.03 -4.29 10.57
N GLN A 372 -18.29 -4.61 10.24
CA GLN A 372 -19.25 -3.61 9.75
C GLN A 372 -19.45 -2.45 10.73
N GLN A 373 -19.56 -2.75 12.03
CA GLN A 373 -19.72 -1.73 13.08
C GLN A 373 -18.48 -0.83 13.13
N CYS A 374 -17.27 -1.41 13.07
CA CYS A 374 -16.01 -0.65 13.01
C CYS A 374 -15.92 0.23 11.77
N LEU A 375 -16.19 -0.30 10.57
CA LEU A 375 -16.18 0.47 9.31
C LEU A 375 -17.14 1.67 9.39
N ASN A 376 -18.36 1.44 9.86
CA ASN A 376 -19.39 2.49 9.96
C ASN A 376 -19.09 3.53 11.05
N ALA A 377 -18.41 3.13 12.13
CA ALA A 377 -17.96 4.08 13.14
C ALA A 377 -16.80 4.94 12.62
N LEU A 378 -15.81 4.31 11.98
CA LEU A 378 -14.65 4.99 11.40
C LEU A 378 -15.03 5.91 10.24
N ALA A 379 -16.01 5.55 9.41
CA ALA A 379 -16.44 6.37 8.28
C ALA A 379 -16.92 7.77 8.66
N LYS A 380 -17.43 7.94 9.90
CA LYS A 380 -17.88 9.22 10.46
C LYS A 380 -16.72 10.16 10.82
N VAL A 381 -15.56 9.60 11.17
CA VAL A 381 -14.42 10.37 11.71
C VAL A 381 -13.18 10.33 10.83
N LEU A 382 -13.09 9.39 9.88
CA LEU A 382 -11.99 9.30 8.92
C LEU A 382 -12.51 9.72 7.54
N PRO A 383 -12.28 10.97 7.10
CA PRO A 383 -12.78 11.47 5.82
C PRO A 383 -12.18 10.76 4.60
N GLY A 384 -11.01 10.11 4.79
CA GLY A 384 -10.31 9.36 3.75
C GLY A 384 -10.66 7.88 3.67
N LEU A 385 -11.50 7.33 4.56
CA LEU A 385 -11.91 5.93 4.50
C LEU A 385 -12.88 5.71 3.33
N LEU A 386 -12.51 4.95 2.32
CA LEU A 386 -13.39 4.56 1.23
C LEU A 386 -13.06 3.14 0.79
N GLY A 387 -13.99 2.47 0.13
CA GLY A 387 -13.77 1.08 -0.26
C GLY A 387 -15.03 0.30 -0.45
N GLY A 388 -14.90 -1.02 -0.54
CA GLY A 388 -16.06 -1.89 -0.69
C GLY A 388 -15.67 -3.33 -0.99
N SER A 389 -16.49 -4.01 -1.77
CA SER A 389 -16.37 -5.46 -1.95
C SER A 389 -16.47 -5.89 -3.41
N ALA A 390 -15.80 -7.00 -3.72
CA ALA A 390 -15.96 -7.76 -4.94
C ALA A 390 -17.28 -8.55 -4.93
N ASP A 391 -18.39 -7.85 -5.22
CA ASP A 391 -19.77 -8.38 -5.30
C ASP A 391 -20.35 -9.05 -4.04
N LEU A 392 -19.62 -9.02 -2.92
CA LEU A 392 -19.97 -9.72 -1.70
C LEU A 392 -20.37 -8.78 -0.55
N ALA A 393 -20.81 -7.55 -0.84
CA ALA A 393 -21.04 -6.53 0.18
C ALA A 393 -22.01 -6.96 1.30
N SER A 394 -23.03 -7.77 0.96
CA SER A 394 -24.02 -8.29 1.91
C SER A 394 -23.53 -9.51 2.70
N SER A 395 -22.49 -10.20 2.23
CA SER A 395 -21.88 -11.35 2.92
C SER A 395 -20.68 -10.92 3.76
N ASN A 396 -19.90 -9.96 3.24
CA ASN A 396 -18.74 -9.36 3.90
C ASN A 396 -19.10 -8.25 4.89
N MET A 397 -20.32 -7.71 4.78
CA MET A 397 -20.86 -6.66 5.64
C MET A 397 -20.15 -5.31 5.52
N THR A 398 -19.74 -4.94 4.30
CA THR A 398 -18.74 -3.86 4.09
C THR A 398 -19.31 -2.51 3.69
N LEU A 399 -20.63 -2.32 3.64
CA LEU A 399 -21.21 -1.04 3.26
C LEU A 399 -21.09 0.00 4.38
N LEU A 400 -20.61 1.19 4.01
CA LEU A 400 -20.69 2.41 4.82
C LEU A 400 -22.10 2.98 4.66
N LYS A 401 -22.95 2.79 5.67
CA LYS A 401 -24.40 3.05 5.64
C LYS A 401 -24.76 4.51 5.34
N MET A 402 -23.86 5.45 5.68
CA MET A 402 -24.09 6.88 5.50
C MET A 402 -23.71 7.41 4.10
N PHE A 403 -23.19 6.54 3.23
CA PHE A 403 -22.75 6.91 1.88
C PHE A 403 -23.46 6.04 0.83
N GLY A 404 -23.67 6.61 -0.35
CA GLY A 404 -24.07 5.91 -1.57
C GLY A 404 -22.91 5.16 -2.21
N ASN A 405 -23.06 4.86 -3.51
CA ASN A 405 -22.07 4.13 -4.30
C ASN A 405 -21.29 5.09 -5.21
N PHE A 406 -19.96 4.91 -5.27
CA PHE A 406 -19.14 5.54 -6.29
C PHE A 406 -19.59 5.05 -7.66
N GLN A 407 -20.04 5.97 -8.50
CA GLN A 407 -20.47 5.73 -9.88
C GLN A 407 -20.04 6.89 -10.76
N LYS A 408 -20.23 6.77 -12.09
CA LYS A 408 -19.93 7.84 -13.04
C LYS A 408 -20.57 9.18 -12.65
N GLU A 409 -21.82 9.12 -12.19
CA GLU A 409 -22.67 10.29 -11.85
C GLU A 409 -22.64 10.67 -10.37
N THR A 410 -22.14 9.80 -9.48
CA THR A 410 -21.99 10.05 -8.04
C THR A 410 -20.56 9.75 -7.53
N PRO A 411 -19.52 10.38 -8.12
CA PRO A 411 -18.12 10.11 -7.79
C PRO A 411 -17.70 10.54 -6.37
N GLU A 412 -18.46 11.41 -5.71
CA GLU A 412 -18.23 11.86 -4.34
C GLU A 412 -18.46 10.77 -3.29
N GLU A 413 -19.16 9.70 -3.67
CA GLU A 413 -19.55 8.62 -2.77
C GLU A 413 -18.39 7.68 -2.40
N ARG A 414 -18.55 6.97 -1.27
CA ARG A 414 -17.44 6.24 -0.63
C ARG A 414 -17.56 4.70 -0.65
N ASN A 415 -18.71 4.14 -1.06
CA ASN A 415 -18.81 2.70 -1.30
C ASN A 415 -18.43 2.36 -2.74
N VAL A 416 -17.41 1.54 -2.90
CA VAL A 416 -16.92 1.08 -4.22
C VAL A 416 -17.47 -0.31 -4.51
N ARG A 417 -18.11 -0.47 -5.66
CA ARG A 417 -18.62 -1.77 -6.13
C ARG A 417 -17.69 -2.31 -7.19
N PHE A 418 -16.87 -3.31 -6.83
CA PHE A 418 -15.84 -3.84 -7.74
C PHE A 418 -16.39 -4.92 -8.69
N GLY A 419 -17.52 -5.54 -8.36
CA GLY A 419 -17.97 -6.79 -9.01
C GLY A 419 -16.98 -7.95 -8.74
N VAL A 420 -17.14 -9.07 -9.42
CA VAL A 420 -16.27 -10.26 -9.23
C VAL A 420 -14.92 -10.05 -9.91
N ARG A 421 -14.06 -9.25 -9.27
CA ARG A 421 -12.78 -8.72 -9.81
C ARG A 421 -11.76 -8.49 -8.69
N GLU A 422 -11.46 -9.53 -7.94
CA GLU A 422 -10.59 -9.46 -6.75
C GLU A 422 -9.21 -8.88 -7.08
N HIS A 423 -8.60 -9.32 -8.19
CA HIS A 423 -7.24 -8.91 -8.52
C HIS A 423 -7.20 -7.42 -8.92
N GLY A 424 -8.13 -7.01 -9.80
CA GLY A 424 -8.30 -5.61 -10.18
C GLY A 424 -8.62 -4.72 -8.98
N MET A 425 -9.51 -5.18 -8.08
CA MET A 425 -9.85 -4.50 -6.82
C MET A 425 -8.61 -4.22 -5.97
N GLY A 426 -7.77 -5.23 -5.72
CA GLY A 426 -6.55 -5.07 -4.92
C GLY A 426 -5.59 -4.03 -5.50
N ALA A 427 -5.36 -4.07 -6.82
CA ALA A 427 -4.46 -3.14 -7.48
C ALA A 427 -5.03 -1.71 -7.60
N ILE A 428 -6.34 -1.57 -7.79
CA ILE A 428 -7.03 -0.28 -7.71
C ILE A 428 -6.85 0.34 -6.32
N CYS A 429 -7.00 -0.44 -5.24
CA CYS A 429 -6.76 0.04 -3.88
C CYS A 429 -5.31 0.48 -3.65
N ASN A 430 -4.31 -0.18 -4.26
CA ASN A 430 -2.93 0.30 -4.23
C ASN A 430 -2.79 1.68 -4.88
N GLY A 431 -3.40 1.89 -6.04
CA GLY A 431 -3.43 3.19 -6.70
C GLY A 431 -4.08 4.29 -5.83
N ILE A 432 -5.21 3.98 -5.18
CA ILE A 432 -5.89 4.91 -4.27
C ILE A 432 -5.00 5.25 -3.07
N ALA A 433 -4.35 4.27 -2.45
CA ALA A 433 -3.48 4.47 -1.29
C ALA A 433 -2.24 5.32 -1.63
N LEU A 434 -1.69 5.15 -2.84
CA LEU A 434 -0.48 5.84 -3.30
C LEU A 434 -0.78 7.20 -3.94
N HIS A 435 -2.05 7.54 -4.21
CA HIS A 435 -2.46 8.86 -4.67
C HIS A 435 -2.24 9.95 -3.62
N SER A 436 -2.74 9.72 -2.41
CA SER A 436 -2.66 10.67 -1.30
C SER A 436 -2.57 9.92 0.02
N PRO A 437 -1.64 10.30 0.93
CA PRO A 437 -1.34 9.52 2.12
C PRO A 437 -2.46 9.51 3.18
N GLY A 438 -3.49 10.34 3.01
CA GLY A 438 -4.70 10.39 3.84
C GLY A 438 -5.88 9.58 3.31
N LEU A 439 -5.83 9.07 2.08
CA LEU A 439 -6.82 8.08 1.62
C LEU A 439 -6.52 6.73 2.27
N ILE A 440 -7.57 6.05 2.71
CA ILE A 440 -7.53 4.79 3.46
C ILE A 440 -8.43 3.80 2.73
N PRO A 441 -7.96 3.20 1.63
CA PRO A 441 -8.74 2.23 0.89
C PRO A 441 -8.89 0.94 1.68
N TYR A 442 -10.12 0.43 1.75
CA TYR A 442 -10.37 -0.95 2.14
C TYR A 442 -11.03 -1.73 0.99
N CYS A 443 -10.78 -3.03 0.92
CA CYS A 443 -11.44 -3.89 -0.04
C CYS A 443 -11.70 -5.28 0.54
N ALA A 444 -12.69 -5.99 -0.01
CA ALA A 444 -13.24 -7.17 0.62
C ALA A 444 -13.73 -8.26 -0.33
N THR A 445 -13.42 -9.50 0.02
CA THR A 445 -13.96 -10.74 -0.57
C THR A 445 -14.01 -11.83 0.52
N PHE A 446 -14.36 -13.06 0.18
CA PHE A 446 -14.12 -14.21 1.05
C PHE A 446 -12.62 -14.49 1.13
N PHE A 447 -12.14 -14.91 2.30
CA PHE A 447 -10.72 -15.05 2.54
C PHE A 447 -10.05 -16.06 1.59
N VAL A 448 -10.78 -17.08 1.17
CA VAL A 448 -10.33 -18.07 0.17
C VAL A 448 -9.97 -17.45 -1.18
N PHE A 449 -10.66 -16.37 -1.59
CA PHE A 449 -10.43 -15.71 -2.87
C PHE A 449 -9.29 -14.69 -2.82
N THR A 450 -8.59 -14.59 -1.71
CA THR A 450 -7.31 -13.85 -1.68
C THR A 450 -6.28 -14.43 -2.65
N ASP A 451 -6.40 -15.72 -3.00
CA ASP A 451 -5.57 -16.34 -4.03
C ASP A 451 -5.72 -15.68 -5.41
N TYR A 452 -6.92 -15.21 -5.78
CA TYR A 452 -7.12 -14.47 -7.04
C TYR A 452 -6.35 -13.15 -7.07
N MET A 453 -6.18 -12.50 -5.93
CA MET A 453 -5.61 -11.15 -5.83
C MET A 453 -4.23 -11.08 -5.18
N ARG A 454 -3.59 -12.24 -4.97
CA ARG A 454 -2.34 -12.36 -4.22
C ARG A 454 -1.20 -11.53 -4.80
N GLY A 455 -1.15 -11.37 -6.13
CA GLY A 455 -0.19 -10.51 -6.81
C GLY A 455 -0.28 -9.05 -6.36
N ALA A 456 -1.50 -8.50 -6.31
CA ALA A 456 -1.74 -7.14 -5.86
C ALA A 456 -1.48 -6.95 -4.37
N MET A 457 -1.88 -7.91 -3.52
CA MET A 457 -1.64 -7.87 -2.06
C MET A 457 -0.14 -7.88 -1.74
N ARG A 458 0.64 -8.70 -2.46
CA ARG A 458 2.11 -8.70 -2.34
C ARG A 458 2.71 -7.36 -2.76
N LEU A 459 2.18 -6.74 -3.81
CA LEU A 459 2.60 -5.41 -4.20
C LEU A 459 2.23 -4.36 -3.16
N SER A 460 1.10 -4.46 -2.45
CA SER A 460 0.80 -3.54 -1.35
C SER A 460 1.85 -3.58 -0.26
N ALA A 461 2.29 -4.80 0.09
CA ALA A 461 3.31 -5.01 1.10
C ALA A 461 4.67 -4.45 0.64
N LEU A 462 5.07 -4.75 -0.60
CA LEU A 462 6.33 -4.27 -1.17
C LEU A 462 6.33 -2.74 -1.39
N SER A 463 5.21 -2.20 -1.86
CA SER A 463 5.06 -0.79 -2.23
C SER A 463 4.75 0.11 -1.04
N GLU A 464 4.70 -0.44 0.19
CA GLU A 464 4.27 0.24 1.41
C GLU A 464 2.86 0.86 1.31
N ALA A 465 1.94 0.25 0.55
CA ALA A 465 0.56 0.73 0.42
C ALA A 465 -0.31 0.24 1.59
N ARG A 466 -0.98 1.19 2.25
CA ARG A 466 -1.81 0.99 3.46
C ARG A 466 -3.19 0.38 3.24
N VAL A 467 -3.32 -0.58 2.34
CA VAL A 467 -4.62 -1.19 2.02
C VAL A 467 -5.12 -2.05 3.19
N ILE A 468 -6.41 -1.91 3.52
CA ILE A 468 -7.10 -2.76 4.50
C ILE A 468 -7.89 -3.84 3.76
N TYR A 469 -7.48 -5.09 3.90
CA TYR A 469 -8.10 -6.26 3.30
C TYR A 469 -9.08 -6.90 4.29
N VAL A 470 -10.38 -6.68 4.07
CA VAL A 470 -11.46 -7.21 4.92
C VAL A 470 -11.92 -8.54 4.36
N MET A 471 -11.43 -9.64 4.93
CA MET A 471 -11.56 -10.99 4.37
C MET A 471 -12.43 -11.86 5.26
N THR A 472 -13.65 -12.15 4.82
CA THR A 472 -14.62 -12.89 5.65
C THR A 472 -14.70 -14.36 5.30
N HIS A 473 -15.47 -15.15 6.05
CA HIS A 473 -15.59 -16.61 5.83
C HIS A 473 -14.22 -17.28 5.91
N ASP A 474 -13.53 -17.02 7.02
CA ASP A 474 -12.10 -17.26 7.20
C ASP A 474 -11.67 -18.74 7.37
N SER A 475 -12.62 -19.67 7.48
CA SER A 475 -12.35 -21.05 7.86
C SER A 475 -13.46 -22.00 7.42
N ILE A 476 -13.34 -23.29 7.78
CA ILE A 476 -14.43 -24.27 7.73
C ILE A 476 -15.70 -23.85 8.48
N GLY A 477 -15.65 -22.81 9.32
CA GLY A 477 -16.80 -22.19 9.98
C GLY A 477 -17.86 -21.64 9.02
N LEU A 478 -17.53 -21.52 7.73
CA LEU A 478 -18.51 -21.20 6.72
C LEU A 478 -19.48 -22.35 6.39
N GLY A 479 -19.12 -23.61 6.66
CA GLY A 479 -20.01 -24.75 6.46
C GLY A 479 -20.20 -25.17 5.00
N GLU A 480 -21.43 -25.13 4.52
CA GLU A 480 -21.95 -25.96 3.43
C GLU A 480 -21.36 -25.67 2.04
N ASP A 481 -20.79 -24.48 1.79
CA ASP A 481 -20.16 -24.18 0.49
C ASP A 481 -18.93 -25.07 0.22
N GLY A 482 -18.38 -25.68 1.27
CA GLY A 482 -17.43 -26.78 1.15
C GLY A 482 -15.99 -26.36 0.80
N PRO A 483 -15.14 -27.34 0.44
CA PRO A 483 -13.68 -27.16 0.42
C PRO A 483 -13.18 -26.12 -0.59
N THR A 484 -13.95 -25.79 -1.63
CA THR A 484 -13.57 -24.74 -2.59
C THR A 484 -13.66 -23.34 -2.00
N HIS A 485 -14.37 -23.16 -0.89
CA HIS A 485 -14.59 -21.87 -0.23
C HIS A 485 -13.90 -21.76 1.12
N GLN A 486 -13.39 -22.86 1.67
CA GLN A 486 -12.89 -22.95 3.04
C GLN A 486 -11.37 -22.73 3.07
N PRO A 487 -10.88 -21.61 3.63
CA PRO A 487 -9.45 -21.38 3.77
C PRO A 487 -8.80 -22.40 4.70
N ILE A 488 -7.60 -22.87 4.34
CA ILE A 488 -6.78 -23.79 5.16
C ILE A 488 -5.37 -23.23 5.38
N GLU A 489 -4.61 -23.10 4.30
CA GLU A 489 -3.22 -22.61 4.24
C GLU A 489 -3.09 -21.09 4.31
N HIS A 490 -4.21 -20.37 4.15
CA HIS A 490 -4.22 -18.96 3.79
C HIS A 490 -3.59 -18.08 4.88
N LEU A 491 -3.88 -18.36 6.16
CA LEU A 491 -3.26 -17.66 7.30
C LEU A 491 -1.73 -17.80 7.27
N SER A 492 -1.22 -19.03 7.17
CA SER A 492 0.21 -19.30 7.09
C SER A 492 0.84 -18.67 5.85
N SER A 493 0.11 -18.65 4.73
CA SER A 493 0.56 -18.04 3.47
C SER A 493 0.80 -16.53 3.58
N PHE A 494 0.01 -15.82 4.41
CA PHE A 494 0.16 -14.39 4.65
C PHE A 494 1.11 -14.08 5.81
N ARG A 495 1.15 -14.92 6.85
CA ARG A 495 2.17 -14.82 7.92
C ARG A 495 3.59 -14.93 7.36
N ALA A 496 3.75 -15.73 6.30
CA ALA A 496 5.03 -15.88 5.61
C ALA A 496 5.36 -14.71 4.65
N MET A 497 4.37 -13.88 4.29
CA MET A 497 4.58 -12.77 3.37
C MET A 497 5.23 -11.59 4.11
N PRO A 498 6.35 -11.04 3.61
CA PRO A 498 6.99 -9.90 4.26
C PRO A 498 6.11 -8.64 4.25
N ASN A 499 6.21 -7.82 5.30
CA ASN A 499 5.57 -6.51 5.42
C ASN A 499 4.05 -6.49 5.18
N ILE A 500 3.33 -7.50 5.66
CA ILE A 500 1.86 -7.50 5.73
C ILE A 500 1.44 -7.99 7.13
N LEU A 501 0.39 -7.40 7.68
CA LEU A 501 -0.18 -7.85 8.95
C LEU A 501 -1.28 -8.87 8.67
N MET A 502 -1.20 -10.05 9.29
CA MET A 502 -2.26 -11.06 9.25
C MET A 502 -2.98 -11.09 10.60
N LEU A 503 -4.12 -10.38 10.67
CA LEU A 503 -4.93 -10.21 11.87
C LEU A 503 -6.13 -11.15 11.83
N ARG A 504 -6.32 -11.97 12.88
CA ARG A 504 -7.47 -12.87 13.01
C ARG A 504 -8.17 -12.67 14.37
N PRO A 505 -9.01 -11.62 14.51
CA PRO A 505 -9.63 -11.26 15.79
C PRO A 505 -10.68 -12.28 16.23
N ALA A 506 -10.73 -12.55 17.54
CA ALA A 506 -11.65 -13.50 18.15
C ALA A 506 -13.04 -12.94 18.45
N ASP A 507 -13.14 -11.64 18.75
CA ASP A 507 -14.39 -11.01 19.17
C ASP A 507 -14.48 -9.52 18.80
N GLY A 508 -15.43 -8.79 19.40
CA GLY A 508 -15.66 -7.37 19.13
C GLY A 508 -14.49 -6.48 19.51
N ASN A 509 -13.88 -6.68 20.67
CA ASN A 509 -12.76 -5.85 21.14
C ASN A 509 -11.51 -6.10 20.29
N GLU A 510 -11.25 -7.35 19.92
CA GLU A 510 -10.14 -7.64 19.03
C GLU A 510 -10.38 -7.14 17.60
N THR A 511 -11.62 -7.19 17.11
CA THR A 511 -11.96 -6.63 15.79
C THR A 511 -11.74 -5.12 15.78
N ALA A 512 -12.17 -4.40 16.83
CA ALA A 512 -11.88 -2.98 17.00
C ALA A 512 -10.37 -2.69 17.05
N GLY A 513 -9.61 -3.51 17.79
CA GLY A 513 -8.15 -3.43 17.85
C GLY A 513 -7.47 -3.65 16.49
N ALA A 514 -7.95 -4.62 15.71
CA ALA A 514 -7.42 -4.90 14.37
C ALA A 514 -7.64 -3.71 13.43
N TYR A 515 -8.82 -3.07 13.48
CA TYR A 515 -9.06 -1.83 12.74
C TYR A 515 -8.21 -0.66 13.21
N LYS A 516 -7.97 -0.53 14.53
CA LYS A 516 -7.08 0.50 15.07
C LYS A 516 -5.67 0.34 14.48
N VAL A 517 -5.13 -0.86 14.55
CA VAL A 517 -3.83 -1.23 13.98
C VAL A 517 -3.81 -0.94 12.48
N ALA A 518 -4.80 -1.41 11.72
CA ALA A 518 -4.85 -1.25 10.27
C ALA A 518 -4.87 0.22 9.84
N VAL A 519 -5.63 1.08 10.54
CA VAL A 519 -5.66 2.53 10.27
C VAL A 519 -4.33 3.18 10.65
N MET A 520 -3.69 2.78 11.75
CA MET A 520 -2.41 3.35 12.18
C MET A 520 -1.23 2.96 11.27
N ASN A 521 -1.30 1.80 10.61
CA ASN A 521 -0.27 1.33 9.69
C ASN A 521 -0.36 2.05 8.34
N ARG A 522 0.44 3.10 8.17
CA ARG A 522 0.42 3.94 6.95
C ARG A 522 1.31 3.44 5.81
N LYS A 523 2.17 2.46 6.09
CA LYS A 523 3.21 1.94 5.18
C LYS A 523 3.21 0.42 5.07
N ARG A 524 2.12 -0.21 5.51
CA ARG A 524 1.98 -1.65 5.60
C ARG A 524 0.51 -2.04 5.46
N PRO A 525 0.15 -2.94 4.53
CA PRO A 525 -1.21 -3.45 4.42
C PRO A 525 -1.59 -4.34 5.61
N SER A 526 -2.88 -4.46 5.84
CA SER A 526 -3.44 -5.31 6.91
C SER A 526 -4.54 -6.21 6.36
N VAL A 527 -4.44 -7.51 6.61
CA VAL A 527 -5.48 -8.51 6.32
C VAL A 527 -6.22 -8.83 7.60
N LEU A 528 -7.54 -8.71 7.58
CA LEU A 528 -8.43 -9.07 8.67
C LEU A 528 -9.22 -10.30 8.24
N ALA A 529 -8.89 -11.47 8.81
CA ALA A 529 -9.62 -12.72 8.65
C ALA A 529 -10.81 -12.76 9.63
N LEU A 530 -12.03 -12.83 9.11
CA LEU A 530 -13.27 -12.61 9.86
C LEU A 530 -14.26 -13.77 9.69
N SER A 531 -14.91 -14.16 10.78
CA SER A 531 -15.80 -15.33 10.85
C SER A 531 -17.13 -15.10 10.13
N ARG A 532 -17.74 -16.19 9.64
CA ARG A 532 -19.15 -16.21 9.20
C ARG A 532 -20.08 -16.34 10.40
N GLN A 533 -19.71 -17.24 11.31
CA GLN A 533 -20.42 -17.69 12.49
C GLN A 533 -20.26 -16.71 13.66
N LYS A 534 -21.25 -16.70 14.57
CA LYS A 534 -21.23 -15.87 15.77
C LYS A 534 -20.19 -16.37 16.76
N LEU A 535 -19.54 -15.43 17.45
CA LEU A 535 -18.57 -15.69 18.50
C LEU A 535 -18.95 -14.89 19.75
N PRO A 536 -18.70 -15.41 20.96
CA PRO A 536 -18.91 -14.65 22.19
C PRO A 536 -17.85 -13.56 22.34
N ASN A 537 -18.14 -12.53 23.14
CA ASN A 537 -17.11 -11.63 23.64
C ASN A 537 -16.44 -12.28 24.85
N LEU A 538 -15.12 -12.37 24.84
CA LEU A 538 -14.38 -13.11 25.86
C LEU A 538 -13.84 -12.17 26.96
N PRO A 539 -13.82 -12.60 28.23
CA PRO A 539 -13.09 -11.87 29.26
C PRO A 539 -11.60 -11.74 28.89
N GLY A 540 -11.02 -10.57 29.18
CA GLY A 540 -9.60 -10.30 28.97
C GLY A 540 -9.22 -9.84 27.55
N THR A 541 -10.08 -10.00 26.54
CA THR A 541 -9.81 -9.44 25.21
C THR A 541 -9.84 -7.93 25.22
N SER A 542 -8.95 -7.30 24.45
CA SER A 542 -8.86 -5.84 24.44
C SER A 542 -8.22 -5.28 23.17
N ILE A 543 -8.59 -4.04 22.83
CA ILE A 543 -7.97 -3.26 21.75
C ILE A 543 -6.45 -3.16 21.94
N ALA A 544 -5.99 -2.92 23.19
CA ALA A 544 -4.56 -2.80 23.51
C ALA A 544 -3.81 -4.13 23.40
N GLY A 545 -4.48 -5.25 23.69
CA GLY A 545 -3.92 -6.59 23.47
C GLY A 545 -3.59 -6.85 22.01
N VAL A 546 -4.45 -6.39 21.09
CA VAL A 546 -4.20 -6.54 19.65
C VAL A 546 -2.93 -5.82 19.19
N GLU A 547 -2.63 -4.64 19.74
CA GLU A 547 -1.39 -3.91 19.44
C GLU A 547 -0.13 -4.66 19.86
N LYS A 548 -0.27 -5.70 20.69
CA LYS A 548 0.81 -6.59 21.12
C LYS A 548 0.92 -7.86 20.28
N GLY A 549 -0.05 -8.14 19.41
CA GLY A 549 -0.10 -9.34 18.56
C GLY A 549 -0.43 -10.62 19.30
N GLY A 550 0.25 -10.90 20.42
CA GLY A 550 0.03 -12.05 21.30
C GLY A 550 -0.02 -11.63 22.75
N TYR A 551 -1.09 -11.96 23.47
CA TYR A 551 -1.30 -11.52 24.85
C TYR A 551 -2.15 -12.50 25.67
N VAL A 552 -1.98 -12.46 26.98
CA VAL A 552 -2.69 -13.32 27.93
C VAL A 552 -4.10 -12.78 28.19
N ILE A 553 -5.12 -13.61 27.96
CA ILE A 553 -6.53 -13.25 28.27
C ILE A 553 -7.01 -13.84 29.60
N SER A 554 -6.37 -14.92 30.06
CA SER A 554 -6.74 -15.64 31.28
C SER A 554 -5.56 -16.44 31.82
N ASP A 555 -5.28 -16.35 33.12
CA ASP A 555 -4.17 -17.05 33.78
C ASP A 555 -4.48 -17.27 35.27
N ASN A 556 -4.18 -18.46 35.80
CA ASN A 556 -4.26 -18.78 37.23
C ASN A 556 -2.92 -19.28 37.81
N SER A 557 -1.82 -19.10 37.06
CA SER A 557 -0.47 -19.43 37.51
C SER A 557 0.17 -18.33 38.35
N VAL A 558 1.25 -18.67 39.05
CA VAL A 558 2.09 -17.74 39.80
C VAL A 558 3.53 -17.81 39.30
N GLY A 559 4.26 -16.70 39.36
CA GLY A 559 5.69 -16.66 39.00
C GLY A 559 5.99 -16.95 37.52
N ASN A 560 5.07 -16.61 36.61
CA ASN A 560 5.20 -16.83 35.17
C ASN A 560 5.44 -18.31 34.78
N LYS A 561 4.82 -19.23 35.52
CA LYS A 561 5.03 -20.67 35.37
C LYS A 561 3.72 -21.45 35.37
N PRO A 562 2.87 -21.31 34.32
CA PRO A 562 1.73 -22.19 34.12
C PRO A 562 2.19 -23.63 33.84
N ASP A 563 1.36 -24.61 34.18
CA ASP A 563 1.57 -26.01 33.81
C ASP A 563 1.41 -26.21 32.30
N VAL A 564 0.50 -25.46 31.67
CA VAL A 564 0.26 -25.47 30.22
C VAL A 564 -0.18 -24.11 29.70
N ILE A 565 0.25 -23.80 28.48
CA ILE A 565 -0.19 -22.63 27.72
C ILE A 565 -1.07 -23.07 26.56
N LEU A 566 -2.28 -22.54 26.48
CA LEU A 566 -3.20 -22.72 25.37
C LEU A 566 -3.19 -21.46 24.51
N ILE A 567 -2.98 -21.60 23.20
CA ILE A 567 -2.85 -20.49 22.26
C ILE A 567 -3.95 -20.61 21.21
N GLY A 568 -4.79 -19.58 21.10
CA GLY A 568 -5.90 -19.55 20.13
C GLY A 568 -5.89 -18.27 19.31
N THR A 569 -6.57 -18.31 18.17
CA THR A 569 -6.86 -17.14 17.32
C THR A 569 -8.31 -17.21 16.88
N GLY A 570 -8.90 -16.07 16.51
CA GLY A 570 -10.23 -16.05 15.89
C GLY A 570 -11.28 -16.86 16.65
N SER A 571 -12.05 -17.65 15.90
CA SER A 571 -13.11 -18.50 16.44
C SER A 571 -12.63 -19.56 17.43
N GLU A 572 -11.37 -19.99 17.36
CA GLU A 572 -10.86 -21.08 18.20
C GLU A 572 -10.39 -20.58 19.58
N LEU A 573 -10.29 -19.26 19.78
CA LEU A 573 -9.95 -18.71 21.10
C LEU A 573 -11.00 -19.06 22.16
N GLU A 574 -12.28 -19.14 21.78
CA GLU A 574 -13.34 -19.61 22.68
C GLU A 574 -13.10 -21.08 23.10
N ILE A 575 -12.66 -21.92 22.17
CA ILE A 575 -12.37 -23.34 22.43
C ILE A 575 -11.19 -23.45 23.40
N ALA A 576 -10.12 -22.67 23.19
CA ALA A 576 -8.99 -22.60 24.10
C ALA A 576 -9.39 -22.11 25.50
N ALA A 577 -10.25 -21.10 25.59
CA ALA A 577 -10.76 -20.58 26.87
C ALA A 577 -11.56 -21.65 27.64
N LYS A 578 -12.50 -22.33 26.98
CA LYS A 578 -13.30 -23.41 27.58
C LYS A 578 -12.43 -24.59 28.02
N ALA A 579 -11.44 -24.99 27.21
CA ALA A 579 -10.49 -26.03 27.57
C ALA A 579 -9.65 -25.64 28.79
N GLY A 580 -9.27 -24.36 28.88
CA GLY A 580 -8.58 -23.82 30.04
C GLY A 580 -9.40 -23.97 31.34
N ASP A 581 -10.70 -23.68 31.29
CA ASP A 581 -11.59 -23.85 32.44
C ASP A 581 -11.74 -25.31 32.86
N GLU A 582 -11.86 -26.24 31.90
CA GLU A 582 -11.91 -27.68 32.20
C GLU A 582 -10.60 -28.21 32.83
N LEU A 583 -9.45 -27.79 32.32
CA LEU A 583 -8.14 -28.17 32.86
C LEU A 583 -7.93 -27.61 34.28
N ARG A 584 -8.43 -26.40 34.57
CA ARG A 584 -8.39 -25.80 35.90
C ARG A 584 -9.24 -26.55 36.92
N LYS A 585 -10.42 -27.08 36.52
CA LYS A 585 -11.21 -27.99 37.37
C LYS A 585 -10.42 -29.25 37.75
N GLY A 586 -9.52 -29.69 36.87
CA GLY A 586 -8.56 -30.77 37.12
C GLY A 586 -7.33 -30.39 37.95
N GLY A 587 -7.25 -29.16 38.47
CA GLY A 587 -6.17 -28.69 39.34
C GLY A 587 -4.92 -28.16 38.62
N LYS A 588 -4.95 -28.00 37.28
CA LYS A 588 -3.82 -27.43 36.53
C LYS A 588 -3.83 -25.90 36.57
N THR A 589 -2.64 -25.30 36.53
CA THR A 589 -2.46 -23.88 36.23
C THR A 589 -2.35 -23.69 34.72
N VAL A 590 -3.26 -22.90 34.15
CA VAL A 590 -3.45 -22.76 32.70
C VAL A 590 -3.43 -21.30 32.33
N ARG A 591 -2.58 -20.98 31.34
CA ARG A 591 -2.56 -19.69 30.67
C ARG A 591 -3.23 -19.81 29.31
N VAL A 592 -4.15 -18.91 28.99
CA VAL A 592 -4.77 -18.79 27.68
C VAL A 592 -4.27 -17.52 27.01
N VAL A 593 -3.71 -17.68 25.81
CA VAL A 593 -3.11 -16.61 24.99
C VAL A 593 -3.95 -16.43 23.74
N SER A 594 -4.36 -15.18 23.48
CA SER A 594 -4.81 -14.77 22.15
C SER A 594 -3.59 -14.39 21.31
N LEU A 595 -3.47 -14.96 20.11
CA LEU A 595 -2.39 -14.67 19.16
C LEU A 595 -2.94 -14.06 17.86
N VAL A 596 -3.63 -12.93 18.00
CA VAL A 596 -4.33 -12.23 16.91
C VAL A 596 -3.45 -11.83 15.72
N SER A 597 -2.17 -11.51 15.92
CA SER A 597 -1.19 -11.29 14.83
C SER A 597 0.21 -11.72 15.26
N TRP A 598 0.84 -12.56 14.44
CA TRP A 598 2.18 -13.06 14.70
C TRP A 598 3.22 -11.97 14.48
N GLU A 599 3.02 -11.15 13.46
CA GLU A 599 3.96 -10.09 13.08
C GLU A 599 4.09 -9.05 14.20
N LEU A 600 2.96 -8.62 14.78
CA LEU A 600 2.97 -7.68 15.91
C LEU A 600 3.57 -8.30 17.18
N PHE A 601 3.41 -9.60 17.39
CA PHE A 601 4.02 -10.30 18.53
C PHE A 601 5.54 -10.42 18.34
N ASP A 602 5.98 -10.71 17.12
CA ASP A 602 7.40 -10.76 16.74
C ASP A 602 8.10 -9.40 16.91
N GLU A 603 7.36 -8.30 16.74
CA GLU A 603 7.84 -6.93 16.96
C GLU A 603 7.99 -6.56 18.45
N GLN A 604 7.44 -7.34 19.38
CA GLN A 604 7.59 -7.07 20.80
C GLN A 604 9.00 -7.41 21.30
N SER A 605 9.38 -6.83 22.45
CA SER A 605 10.66 -7.15 23.09
C SER A 605 10.69 -8.59 23.59
N ASP A 606 11.89 -9.14 23.75
CA ASP A 606 12.06 -10.51 24.23
C ASP A 606 11.49 -10.69 25.64
N GLU A 607 11.57 -9.66 26.49
CA GLU A 607 10.94 -9.67 27.83
C GLU A 607 9.43 -9.78 27.75
N TYR A 608 8.80 -9.09 26.79
CA TYR A 608 7.36 -9.21 26.58
C TYR A 608 6.99 -10.60 26.07
N LYS A 609 7.74 -11.13 25.10
CA LYS A 609 7.51 -12.48 24.58
C LYS A 609 7.64 -13.54 25.68
N ASP A 610 8.65 -13.45 26.55
CA ASP A 610 8.83 -14.36 27.68
C ASP A 610 7.75 -14.19 28.77
N SER A 611 7.22 -12.98 28.94
CA SER A 611 6.07 -12.72 29.82
C SER A 611 4.78 -13.41 29.36
N VAL A 612 4.64 -13.71 28.06
CA VAL A 612 3.48 -14.38 27.46
C VAL A 612 3.73 -15.87 27.28
N LEU A 613 4.83 -16.23 26.62
CA LEU A 613 5.26 -17.60 26.28
C LEU A 613 6.61 -17.94 26.95
N PRO A 614 6.65 -18.07 28.29
CA PRO A 614 7.89 -18.32 29.04
C PRO A 614 8.65 -19.53 28.51
N ALA A 615 9.95 -19.37 28.26
CA ALA A 615 10.79 -20.44 27.70
C ALA A 615 10.84 -21.69 28.59
N SER A 616 10.64 -21.53 29.90
CA SER A 616 10.59 -22.63 30.87
C SER A 616 9.35 -23.52 30.77
N VAL A 617 8.30 -23.09 30.06
CA VAL A 617 7.06 -23.86 29.90
C VAL A 617 6.98 -24.41 28.48
N SER A 618 7.31 -25.69 28.32
CA SER A 618 7.29 -26.38 27.03
C SER A 618 5.95 -27.05 26.71
N ALA A 619 5.06 -27.20 27.70
CA ALA A 619 3.71 -27.70 27.48
C ALA A 619 2.86 -26.59 26.85
N ARG A 620 2.75 -26.62 25.53
CA ARG A 620 2.04 -25.61 24.73
C ARG A 620 1.12 -26.31 23.74
N VAL A 621 -0.14 -25.87 23.69
CA VAL A 621 -1.11 -26.34 22.70
C VAL A 621 -1.63 -25.14 21.93
N SER A 622 -1.51 -25.15 20.60
CA SER A 622 -2.23 -24.19 19.74
C SER A 622 -3.49 -24.82 19.16
N ILE A 623 -4.52 -24.01 18.94
CA ILE A 623 -5.72 -24.40 18.20
C ILE A 623 -6.14 -23.29 17.22
N GLU A 624 -6.28 -23.66 15.95
CA GLU A 624 -6.70 -22.75 14.87
C GLU A 624 -7.34 -23.55 13.73
N ALA A 625 -8.48 -23.10 13.20
CA ALA A 625 -9.15 -23.70 12.05
C ALA A 625 -8.43 -23.32 10.74
N GLY A 626 -7.19 -23.78 10.60
CA GLY A 626 -6.29 -23.63 9.46
C GLY A 626 -5.12 -24.61 9.58
N SER A 627 -4.17 -24.54 8.64
CA SER A 627 -3.00 -25.43 8.65
C SER A 627 -2.16 -25.26 9.91
N THR A 628 -1.60 -26.38 10.40
CA THR A 628 -0.66 -26.37 11.52
C THR A 628 0.72 -25.82 11.11
N PHE A 629 0.98 -25.66 9.81
CA PHE A 629 2.25 -25.17 9.29
C PHE A 629 2.66 -23.82 9.91
N GLY A 630 3.85 -23.80 10.53
CA GLY A 630 4.45 -22.64 11.16
C GLY A 630 4.16 -22.53 12.66
N TRP A 631 3.15 -23.23 13.19
CA TRP A 631 2.80 -23.16 14.62
C TRP A 631 3.92 -23.71 15.51
N GLU A 632 4.84 -24.50 14.96
CA GLU A 632 6.02 -25.00 15.67
C GLU A 632 6.88 -23.86 16.23
N LYS A 633 6.82 -22.66 15.61
CA LYS A 633 7.43 -21.43 16.14
C LYS A 633 6.92 -21.03 17.53
N MET A 634 5.63 -21.25 17.79
CA MET A 634 4.97 -20.82 19.04
C MET A 634 4.91 -21.96 20.06
N VAL A 635 4.58 -23.18 19.61
CA VAL A 635 4.41 -24.35 20.49
C VAL A 635 5.70 -25.11 20.77
N GLY A 636 6.74 -24.93 19.93
CA GLY A 636 8.02 -25.60 20.06
C GLY A 636 7.97 -27.10 19.74
N SER A 637 9.11 -27.79 19.86
CA SER A 637 9.25 -29.21 19.48
C SER A 637 8.50 -30.20 20.38
N LYS A 638 8.11 -29.77 21.58
CA LYS A 638 7.33 -30.57 22.54
C LYS A 638 5.85 -30.24 22.52
N GLY A 639 5.45 -29.11 21.95
CA GLY A 639 4.07 -28.68 21.93
C GLY A 639 3.22 -29.44 20.91
N ARG A 640 1.92 -29.16 20.91
CA ARG A 640 0.96 -29.72 19.97
C ARG A 640 0.21 -28.60 19.25
N ALA A 641 0.10 -28.70 17.93
CA ALA A 641 -0.76 -27.82 17.14
C ALA A 641 -2.00 -28.62 16.71
N ILE A 642 -3.18 -28.08 17.01
CA ILE A 642 -4.47 -28.61 16.60
C ILE A 642 -4.98 -27.72 15.47
N GLY A 643 -5.18 -28.29 14.30
CA GLY A 643 -5.60 -27.59 13.09
C GLY A 643 -6.00 -28.57 12.01
N ILE A 644 -6.04 -28.11 10.76
CA ILE A 644 -6.51 -28.88 9.61
C ILE A 644 -5.44 -28.82 8.52
N ASP A 645 -4.81 -29.95 8.19
CA ASP A 645 -3.76 -30.05 7.15
C ASP A 645 -4.23 -30.80 5.89
N HIS A 646 -5.53 -30.74 5.63
CA HIS A 646 -6.18 -31.21 4.41
C HIS A 646 -7.28 -30.23 4.02
N PHE A 647 -7.83 -30.37 2.81
CA PHE A 647 -8.99 -29.58 2.41
C PHE A 647 -10.21 -29.87 3.30
N GLY A 648 -11.16 -28.93 3.31
CA GLY A 648 -12.38 -29.07 4.09
C GLY A 648 -13.43 -30.01 3.50
N ALA A 649 -14.68 -29.83 3.92
CA ALA A 649 -15.82 -30.67 3.53
C ALA A 649 -17.09 -29.84 3.40
N SER A 650 -18.03 -30.28 2.57
CA SER A 650 -19.37 -29.67 2.48
C SER A 650 -20.29 -30.32 3.50
N ALA A 651 -20.53 -29.62 4.61
CA ALA A 651 -21.44 -30.01 5.69
C ALA A 651 -21.72 -28.80 6.60
N PRO A 652 -22.71 -28.87 7.51
CA PRO A 652 -22.87 -27.87 8.56
C PRO A 652 -21.59 -27.67 9.37
N ALA A 653 -21.27 -26.42 9.72
CA ALA A 653 -19.98 -26.06 10.33
C ALA A 653 -19.70 -26.82 11.64
N ASP A 654 -20.70 -26.99 12.51
CA ASP A 654 -20.60 -27.73 13.77
C ASP A 654 -20.20 -29.20 13.54
N LYS A 655 -20.74 -29.83 12.49
CA LYS A 655 -20.36 -31.18 12.07
C LYS A 655 -18.91 -31.22 11.62
N ILE A 656 -18.45 -30.27 10.79
CA ILE A 656 -17.06 -30.24 10.31
C ILE A 656 -16.08 -30.05 11.48
N TYR A 657 -16.34 -29.10 12.39
CA TYR A 657 -15.49 -28.88 13.57
C TYR A 657 -15.35 -30.15 14.41
N LYS A 658 -16.46 -30.87 14.62
CA LYS A 658 -16.45 -32.13 15.37
C LYS A 658 -15.64 -33.21 14.67
N GLU A 659 -15.89 -33.45 13.38
CA GLU A 659 -15.21 -34.52 12.62
C GLU A 659 -13.71 -34.23 12.44
N PHE A 660 -13.32 -32.95 12.39
CA PHE A 660 -11.92 -32.55 12.21
C PHE A 660 -11.19 -32.33 13.55
N GLY A 661 -11.82 -32.61 14.69
CA GLY A 661 -11.17 -32.56 16.00
C GLY A 661 -10.85 -31.15 16.50
N LEU A 662 -11.53 -30.12 16.00
CA LEU A 662 -11.45 -28.75 16.54
C LEU A 662 -12.45 -28.59 17.69
N THR A 663 -12.18 -29.28 18.79
CA THR A 663 -13.08 -29.34 19.94
C THR A 663 -12.36 -29.09 21.26
N VAL A 664 -13.14 -28.79 22.31
CA VAL A 664 -12.62 -28.60 23.67
C VAL A 664 -11.93 -29.88 24.16
N GLU A 665 -12.50 -31.03 23.87
CA GLU A 665 -11.98 -32.35 24.28
C GLU A 665 -10.59 -32.61 23.69
N ALA A 666 -10.39 -32.30 22.40
CA ALA A 666 -9.10 -32.46 21.73
C ALA A 666 -8.01 -31.58 22.37
N VAL A 667 -8.33 -30.32 22.71
CA VAL A 667 -7.39 -29.42 23.40
C VAL A 667 -7.05 -29.94 24.80
N VAL A 668 -8.05 -30.41 25.56
CA VAL A 668 -7.85 -30.95 26.91
C VAL A 668 -7.00 -32.23 26.86
N GLU A 669 -7.25 -33.12 25.91
CA GLU A 669 -6.47 -34.35 25.71
C GLU A 669 -5.02 -34.02 25.34
N ALA A 670 -4.81 -33.14 24.36
CA ALA A 670 -3.47 -32.71 23.95
C ALA A 670 -2.71 -32.06 25.12
N ALA A 671 -3.37 -31.21 25.91
CA ALA A 671 -2.76 -30.58 27.09
C ALA A 671 -2.37 -31.62 28.14
N LYS A 672 -3.25 -32.57 28.47
CA LYS A 672 -2.95 -33.64 29.44
C LYS A 672 -1.80 -34.53 28.99
N ALA A 673 -1.64 -34.77 27.69
CA ALA A 673 -0.53 -35.56 27.15
C ALA A 673 0.84 -34.86 27.29
N LEU A 674 0.87 -33.55 27.57
CA LEU A 674 2.09 -32.75 27.74
C LEU A 674 2.47 -32.50 29.21
N CYS A 675 1.57 -32.78 30.15
CA CYS A 675 1.60 -32.29 31.53
C CYS A 675 1.71 -33.36 32.61
#